data_AF-A0A955AF09-F1
#
_entry.id   AF-A0A955AF09-F1
#
_cell.length_a   1.000
_cell.length_b   1.000
_cell.length_c   1.000
_cell.angle_alpha   90.00
_cell.angle_beta   90.00
_cell.angle_gamma   90.00
#
_symmetry.space_group_name_H-M   'P 1'
#
loop_
_entity.id
_entity.type
_entity.pdbx_description
1 polymer ?
#
loop_
_entity_poly.entity_id
_entity_poly.type
_entity_poly.pdbx_seq_one_letter_code
_entity_poly.pdbx_strand_id
1 'polypeptide(L)'
;GDYILSLAPDMLTCFYKRGALQKQVQQRLRANPQDPWALRQQGAIHLSEGKTFEGVKALRQAIDRYTVLAGNDSLSKAELRAARSMLAASLLQLLRTQFADHQQLAQEITPLLETEQQRAEFHRVMAEGFGQHGDAMSALQHVLNLAKIDAAKQEPLPWEEGSRLERVDGQRQVACNRWISAIIQQLVSSSSPESSAQLIAKVVNETPASAERDGPAVYLTQLRQLVSNLGIHPRAVDARRTLIRELIGAGDLAEAIAHLSFLQSHATASQAARWTAEVAELLENHQEYAEAARLYRQIRLQWPLETLEDEQSVDEYVARKEQLSTFSTYLRAPRPWPNGATEVTATDARLNAAQLQSAVPFRVQQSTGPWDDSQTLAADSSRQPRIMVLDGAGQPIIEVMNDRNGSNKYVTQNVELSYAKIYGNVAVISLGQEIVAVDLSQNSQPRSDRILWQHAVGAPMIASRIRFRGLASQQVDTLLGIPKRSHVDSDGQLVGRLGSVSVNGVCFQELGELHCVDLLTGRHHWTRSDVDKGCELFGDDDLLFAVSPEDRELARVFSTQDGRELGHRKVVPWEATCTTLGRWQLYVSPATDQQTPSVNLALYDAWTEKDLWSQPFPVMSKSCLIGTDEIAVVQPNGAFQVMNIASGRVVVQQQLDAQSLSAVHVHRFPDRYIVATNRADYGGRQTLRYNVLGTNISAAEVSGKIYAIARDSGSQLWKKPVVVEDFAMPTYQPTGLPAFTLLKLLQSSSRGQRTMASALCLDIRDGSPIFFERNLSYTSANFQISGVPSLNMINLTLPDNKVYTIQFTTNPRSEQGPVEIPADDQDPDDKTEEDANPVPGLNLKGLPARLRNLRPGPER
;
A
#
# COMPACT_ATOMS: atom_id res chain seq x y z
N GLY A 1 -49.81 32.11 -8.87
CA GLY A 1 -49.42 30.73 -8.50
C GLY A 1 -48.53 30.82 -7.29
N ASP A 2 -49.12 30.61 -6.11
CA ASP A 2 -48.50 30.84 -4.80
C ASP A 2 -47.69 29.65 -4.30
N TYR A 3 -47.66 28.59 -5.10
CA TYR A 3 -47.04 27.32 -4.79
C TYR A 3 -46.04 26.94 -5.88
N ILE A 4 -45.04 26.16 -5.48
CA ILE A 4 -44.11 25.41 -6.31
C ILE A 4 -44.37 23.94 -5.97
N LEU A 5 -44.72 23.15 -6.98
CA LEU A 5 -44.92 21.72 -6.82
C LEU A 5 -43.67 21.00 -7.29
N SER A 6 -43.11 20.15 -6.44
CA SER A 6 -42.06 19.20 -6.79
C SER A 6 -42.67 17.81 -6.83
N LEU A 7 -42.46 17.09 -7.92
CA LEU A 7 -42.97 15.74 -8.12
C LEU A 7 -41.79 14.78 -8.17
N ALA A 8 -41.77 13.81 -7.25
CA ALA A 8 -40.91 12.64 -7.23
C ALA A 8 -41.75 11.38 -7.57
N PRO A 9 -41.13 10.23 -7.93
CA PRO A 9 -41.84 9.02 -8.33
C PRO A 9 -42.86 8.50 -7.30
N ASP A 10 -42.68 8.81 -6.02
CA ASP A 10 -43.50 8.37 -4.89
C ASP A 10 -44.12 9.53 -4.08
N MET A 11 -43.86 10.79 -4.44
CA MET A 11 -44.29 11.95 -3.64
C MET A 11 -44.60 13.19 -4.47
N LEU A 12 -45.69 13.87 -4.15
CA LEU A 12 -45.96 15.25 -4.57
C LEU A 12 -45.74 16.19 -3.39
N THR A 13 -44.71 17.02 -3.46
CA THR A 13 -44.38 18.00 -2.41
C THR A 13 -44.77 19.40 -2.87
N CYS A 14 -45.43 20.16 -1.99
CA CYS A 14 -45.90 21.51 -2.28
C CYS A 14 -45.16 22.53 -1.40
N PHE A 15 -44.50 23.50 -2.03
CA PHE A 15 -43.77 24.57 -1.38
C PHE A 15 -44.45 25.91 -1.63
N TYR A 16 -44.58 26.75 -0.63
CA TYR A 16 -45.08 28.11 -0.84
C TYR A 16 -43.99 29.00 -1.45
N LYS A 17 -44.37 29.89 -2.37
CA LYS A 17 -43.52 31.04 -2.72
C LYS A 17 -43.42 31.94 -1.49
N ARG A 18 -42.19 32.34 -1.13
CA ARG A 18 -41.88 33.10 0.10
C ARG A 18 -42.82 34.28 0.37
N GLY A 19 -43.07 35.12 -0.64
CA GLY A 19 -43.97 36.28 -0.51
C GLY A 19 -45.44 35.93 -0.30
N ALA A 20 -45.92 34.78 -0.79
CA ALA A 20 -47.28 34.31 -0.56
C ALA A 20 -47.41 33.72 0.85
N LEU A 21 -46.42 32.92 1.30
CA LEU A 21 -46.39 32.39 2.67
C LEU A 21 -46.41 33.51 3.71
N GLN A 22 -45.57 34.54 3.54
CA GLN A 22 -45.52 35.69 4.44
C GLN A 22 -46.87 36.40 4.55
N LYS A 23 -47.56 36.62 3.43
CA LYS A 23 -48.91 37.23 3.42
C LYS A 23 -49.93 36.36 4.16
N GLN A 24 -49.91 35.05 3.92
CA GLN A 24 -50.84 34.12 4.56
C GLN A 24 -50.59 34.03 6.07
N VAL A 25 -49.34 33.96 6.51
CA VAL A 25 -48.95 33.99 7.93
C VAL A 25 -49.44 35.28 8.59
N GLN A 26 -49.21 36.45 7.97
CA GLN A 26 -49.68 37.73 8.51
C GLN A 26 -51.21 37.81 8.60
N GLN A 27 -51.94 37.31 7.60
CA GLN A 27 -53.40 37.29 7.61
C GLN A 27 -53.93 36.42 8.76
N ARG A 28 -53.37 35.22 8.93
CA ARG A 28 -53.80 34.28 9.98
C ARG A 28 -53.48 34.79 11.37
N LEU A 29 -52.30 35.38 11.58
CA LEU A 29 -51.94 35.99 12.88
C LEU A 29 -52.76 37.24 13.21
N ARG A 30 -53.20 38.02 12.21
CA ARG A 30 -54.15 39.12 12.41
C ARG A 30 -55.53 38.62 12.85
N ALA A 31 -56.00 37.52 12.25
CA ALA A 31 -57.29 36.92 12.60
C ALA A 31 -57.24 36.18 13.95
N ASN A 32 -56.15 35.48 14.24
CA ASN A 32 -55.90 34.78 15.48
C ASN A 32 -54.40 34.85 15.83
N PRO A 33 -54.00 35.71 16.79
CA PRO A 33 -52.62 35.84 17.22
C PRO A 33 -52.01 34.57 17.82
N GLN A 34 -52.83 33.57 18.16
CA GLN A 34 -52.42 32.30 18.76
C GLN A 34 -52.58 31.11 17.79
N ASP A 35 -52.75 31.35 16.48
CA ASP A 35 -52.81 30.28 15.48
C ASP A 35 -51.47 29.49 15.45
N PRO A 36 -51.46 28.22 15.86
CA PRO A 36 -50.24 27.44 16.03
C PRO A 36 -49.51 27.18 14.71
N TRP A 37 -50.25 27.02 13.61
CA TRP A 37 -49.65 26.85 12.29
C TRP A 37 -48.97 28.13 11.83
N ALA A 38 -49.65 29.27 12.00
CA ALA A 38 -49.11 30.56 11.58
C ALA A 38 -47.87 30.96 12.43
N LEU A 39 -47.87 30.65 13.73
CA LEU A 39 -46.71 30.83 14.61
C LEU A 39 -45.52 29.95 14.20
N ARG A 40 -45.75 28.66 13.87
CA ARG A 40 -44.68 27.76 13.37
C ARG A 40 -44.06 28.29 12.07
N GLN A 41 -44.90 28.68 11.11
CA GLN A 41 -44.43 29.22 9.83
C GLN A 41 -43.72 30.57 9.99
N GLN A 42 -44.20 31.43 10.89
CA GLN A 42 -43.50 32.66 11.28
C GLN A 42 -42.12 32.35 11.85
N GLY A 43 -42.02 31.33 12.70
CA GLY A 43 -40.74 30.83 13.22
C GLY A 43 -39.77 30.43 12.12
N ALA A 44 -40.24 29.60 11.17
CA ALA A 44 -39.44 29.17 10.01
C ALA A 44 -38.96 30.35 9.15
N ILE A 45 -39.84 31.33 8.89
CA ILE A 45 -39.49 32.55 8.13
C ILE A 45 -38.39 33.34 8.86
N HIS A 46 -38.55 33.57 10.17
CA HIS A 46 -37.55 34.29 10.96
C HIS A 46 -36.19 33.59 10.98
N LEU A 47 -36.17 32.26 11.13
CA LEU A 47 -34.94 31.46 11.05
C LEU A 47 -34.26 31.59 9.67
N SER A 48 -35.03 31.54 8.58
CA SER A 48 -34.50 31.74 7.22
C SER A 48 -33.97 33.16 6.96
N GLU A 49 -34.32 34.12 7.81
CA GLU A 49 -33.87 35.52 7.77
C GLU A 49 -32.68 35.80 8.70
N GLY A 50 -32.19 34.78 9.43
CA GLY A 50 -31.17 34.96 10.46
C GLY A 50 -31.69 35.58 11.76
N LYS A 51 -33.01 35.76 11.91
CA LYS A 51 -33.69 36.27 13.11
C LYS A 51 -33.95 35.13 14.09
N THR A 52 -32.87 34.56 14.61
CA THR A 52 -32.93 33.30 15.36
C THR A 52 -33.74 33.40 16.64
N PHE A 53 -33.59 34.48 17.41
CA PHE A 53 -34.33 34.68 18.66
C PHE A 53 -35.83 34.86 18.44
N GLU A 54 -36.24 35.65 17.43
CA GLU A 54 -37.64 35.81 17.06
C GLU A 54 -38.24 34.49 16.55
N GLY A 55 -37.45 33.72 15.80
CA GLY A 55 -37.81 32.39 15.32
C GLY A 55 -38.08 31.40 16.46
N VAL A 56 -37.14 31.28 17.38
CA VAL A 56 -37.25 30.43 18.59
C VAL A 56 -38.44 30.84 19.45
N LYS A 57 -38.68 32.14 19.64
CA LYS A 57 -39.83 32.64 20.41
C LYS A 57 -41.15 32.23 19.78
N ALA A 58 -41.30 32.40 18.46
CA ALA A 58 -42.50 31.99 17.73
C ALA A 58 -42.72 30.47 17.81
N LEU A 59 -41.65 29.68 17.79
CA LEU A 59 -41.72 28.23 17.90
C LEU A 59 -42.14 27.74 19.29
N ARG A 60 -41.61 28.33 20.37
CA ARG A 60 -42.06 28.04 21.73
C ARG A 60 -43.57 28.28 21.87
N GLN A 61 -44.06 29.42 21.36
CA GLN A 61 -45.49 29.74 21.37
C GLN A 61 -46.32 28.74 20.55
N ALA A 62 -45.83 28.31 19.38
CA ALA A 62 -46.51 27.30 18.58
C ALA A 62 -46.60 25.95 19.32
N ILE A 63 -45.53 25.52 19.97
CA ILE A 63 -45.48 24.27 20.76
C ILE A 63 -46.46 24.31 21.92
N ASP A 64 -46.53 25.40 22.67
CA ASP A 64 -47.49 25.55 23.78
C ASP A 64 -48.93 25.33 23.28
N ARG A 65 -49.27 25.93 22.13
CA ARG A 65 -50.60 25.81 21.52
C ARG A 65 -50.88 24.42 20.98
N TYR A 66 -49.93 23.83 20.26
CA TYR A 66 -50.07 22.46 19.79
C TYR A 66 -50.16 21.45 20.94
N THR A 67 -49.46 21.67 22.06
CA THR A 67 -49.53 20.81 23.25
C THR A 67 -50.93 20.80 23.87
N VAL A 68 -51.60 21.96 23.92
CA VAL A 68 -52.99 22.06 24.36
C VAL A 68 -53.96 21.35 23.39
N LEU A 69 -53.70 21.42 22.09
CA LEU A 69 -54.56 20.84 21.04
C LEU A 69 -54.36 19.33 20.82
N ALA A 70 -53.17 18.80 21.14
CA ALA A 70 -52.73 17.47 20.73
C ALA A 70 -53.41 16.28 21.42
N GLY A 71 -54.38 16.48 22.34
CA GLY A 71 -55.01 15.42 23.14
C GLY A 71 -55.19 14.07 22.42
N ASN A 72 -56.13 13.98 21.46
CA ASN A 72 -56.35 12.78 20.63
C ASN A 72 -56.18 13.02 19.11
N ASP A 73 -55.89 14.24 18.68
CA ASP A 73 -55.76 14.56 17.25
C ASP A 73 -54.36 14.20 16.70
N SER A 74 -54.32 13.21 15.79
CA SER A 74 -53.10 12.75 15.12
C SER A 74 -52.42 13.85 14.29
N LEU A 75 -53.20 14.78 13.71
CA LEU A 75 -52.64 15.89 12.91
C LEU A 75 -51.92 16.90 13.81
N SER A 76 -52.56 17.33 14.90
CA SER A 76 -51.93 18.19 15.91
C SER A 76 -50.71 17.54 16.55
N LYS A 77 -50.70 16.21 16.75
CA LYS A 77 -49.51 15.46 17.21
C LYS A 77 -48.37 15.54 16.20
N ALA A 78 -48.64 15.33 14.91
CA ALA A 78 -47.61 15.41 13.86
C ALA A 78 -47.02 16.83 13.74
N GLU A 79 -47.87 17.85 13.80
CA GLU A 79 -47.46 19.26 13.78
C GLU A 79 -46.67 19.66 15.04
N LEU A 80 -47.05 19.14 16.22
CA LEU A 80 -46.28 19.31 17.46
C LEU A 80 -44.87 18.73 17.32
N ARG A 81 -44.73 17.50 16.80
CA ARG A 81 -43.42 16.87 16.56
C ARG A 81 -42.57 17.70 15.59
N ALA A 82 -43.16 18.20 14.51
CA ALA A 82 -42.48 19.06 13.55
C ALA A 82 -42.01 20.37 14.19
N ALA A 83 -42.84 21.02 15.00
CA ALA A 83 -42.49 22.24 15.72
C ALA A 83 -41.36 21.99 16.75
N ARG A 84 -41.43 20.88 17.52
CA ARG A 84 -40.39 20.46 18.47
C ARG A 84 -39.07 20.18 17.78
N SER A 85 -39.08 19.42 16.67
CA SER A 85 -37.88 19.13 15.89
C SER A 85 -37.23 20.41 15.36
N MET A 86 -38.03 21.38 14.89
CA MET A 86 -37.50 22.65 14.39
C MET A 86 -36.94 23.53 15.52
N LEU A 87 -37.59 23.55 16.69
CA LEU A 87 -37.07 24.24 17.88
C LEU A 87 -35.75 23.60 18.34
N ALA A 88 -35.70 22.27 18.48
CA ALA A 88 -34.50 21.55 18.87
C ALA A 88 -33.32 21.85 17.93
N ALA A 89 -33.53 21.76 16.61
CA ALA A 89 -32.50 22.09 15.61
C ALA A 89 -32.03 23.55 15.72
N SER A 90 -32.94 24.49 15.98
CA SER A 90 -32.60 25.91 16.14
C SER A 90 -31.78 26.19 17.40
N LEU A 91 -32.15 25.55 18.53
CA LEU A 91 -31.42 25.69 19.80
C LEU A 91 -30.05 24.99 19.74
N LEU A 92 -29.95 23.84 19.06
CA LEU A 92 -28.67 23.16 18.78
C LEU A 92 -27.76 24.04 17.93
N GLN A 93 -28.30 24.74 16.94
CA GLN A 93 -27.52 25.67 16.12
C GLN A 93 -26.98 26.85 16.96
N LEU A 94 -27.77 27.38 17.90
CA LEU A 94 -27.29 28.40 18.84
C LEU A 94 -26.13 27.88 19.70
N LEU A 95 -26.24 26.66 20.23
CA LEU A 95 -25.15 26.01 20.98
C LEU A 95 -23.88 25.82 20.14
N ARG A 96 -24.01 25.46 18.86
CA ARG A 96 -22.85 25.33 17.94
C ARG A 96 -22.13 26.65 17.73
N THR A 97 -22.87 27.76 17.65
CA THR A 97 -22.28 29.08 17.36
C THR A 97 -21.71 29.77 18.59
N GLN A 98 -22.37 29.65 19.75
CA GLN A 98 -22.01 30.36 20.99
C GLN A 98 -22.27 29.46 22.21
N PHE A 99 -21.43 28.43 22.37
CA PHE A 99 -21.65 27.42 23.41
C PHE A 99 -21.66 28.00 24.83
N ALA A 100 -20.69 28.86 25.17
CA ALA A 100 -20.57 29.45 26.51
C ALA A 100 -21.81 30.24 26.93
N ASP A 101 -22.40 31.01 26.01
CA ASP A 101 -23.56 31.87 26.28
C ASP A 101 -24.87 31.08 26.36
N HIS A 102 -24.88 29.85 25.84
CA HIS A 102 -26.11 29.09 25.58
C HIS A 102 -26.12 27.70 26.20
N GLN A 103 -25.11 27.31 26.98
CA GLN A 103 -25.00 26.00 27.63
C GLN A 103 -26.27 25.59 28.38
N GLN A 104 -26.97 26.55 29.00
CA GLN A 104 -28.22 26.30 29.73
C GLN A 104 -29.38 25.82 28.84
N LEU A 105 -29.35 26.10 27.53
CA LEU A 105 -30.34 25.61 26.57
C LEU A 105 -30.37 24.08 26.49
N ALA A 106 -29.31 23.39 26.93
CA ALA A 106 -29.28 21.93 26.99
C ALA A 106 -30.45 21.33 27.80
N GLN A 107 -30.88 22.01 28.87
CA GLN A 107 -32.02 21.58 29.69
C GLN A 107 -33.35 21.69 28.93
N GLU A 108 -33.47 22.68 28.05
CA GLU A 108 -34.65 22.86 27.19
C GLU A 108 -34.64 21.90 26.00
N ILE A 109 -33.46 21.62 25.43
CA ILE A 109 -33.32 20.75 24.25
C ILE A 109 -33.65 19.31 24.58
N THR A 110 -33.13 18.78 25.70
CA THR A 110 -33.25 17.36 26.07
C THR A 110 -34.68 16.80 25.95
N PRO A 111 -35.74 17.43 26.50
CA PRO A 111 -37.11 16.93 26.37
C PRO A 111 -37.71 17.07 24.96
N LEU A 112 -37.09 17.82 24.04
CA LEU A 112 -37.54 17.98 22.65
C LEU A 112 -37.02 16.88 21.72
N LEU A 113 -36.04 16.09 22.15
CA LEU A 113 -35.37 15.07 21.32
C LEU A 113 -36.19 13.78 21.28
N GLU A 114 -36.87 13.52 20.17
CA GLU A 114 -37.72 12.34 20.00
C GLU A 114 -36.94 11.17 19.39
N THR A 115 -36.03 11.43 18.44
CA THR A 115 -35.28 10.40 17.71
C THR A 115 -33.87 10.18 18.26
N GLU A 116 -33.31 9.00 18.02
CA GLU A 116 -31.91 8.71 18.35
C GLU A 116 -30.93 9.60 17.57
N GLN A 117 -31.25 9.95 16.33
CA GLN A 117 -30.44 10.86 15.52
C GLN A 117 -30.36 12.26 16.16
N GLN A 118 -31.49 12.77 16.68
CA GLN A 118 -31.52 14.04 17.41
C GLN A 118 -30.71 13.96 18.71
N ARG A 119 -30.81 12.84 19.45
CA ARG A 119 -30.01 12.60 20.66
C ARG A 119 -28.51 12.52 20.37
N ALA A 120 -28.13 11.83 19.29
CA ALA A 120 -26.75 11.75 18.85
C ALA A 120 -26.18 13.14 18.48
N GLU A 121 -26.94 13.93 17.72
CA GLU A 121 -26.56 15.30 17.36
C GLU A 121 -26.38 16.19 18.59
N PHE A 122 -27.28 16.08 19.57
CA PHE A 122 -27.15 16.79 20.85
C PHE A 122 -25.87 16.42 21.58
N HIS A 123 -25.57 15.12 21.75
CA HIS A 123 -24.35 14.70 22.43
C HIS A 123 -23.08 15.16 21.69
N ARG A 124 -23.10 15.17 20.35
CA ARG A 124 -21.99 15.70 19.53
C ARG A 124 -21.73 17.17 19.81
N VAL A 125 -22.76 18.03 19.72
CA VAL A 125 -22.65 19.47 19.97
C VAL A 125 -22.17 19.76 21.39
N MET A 126 -22.69 19.03 22.39
CA MET A 126 -22.28 19.20 23.78
C MET A 126 -20.83 18.77 24.00
N ALA A 127 -20.40 17.64 23.45
CA ALA A 127 -19.04 17.16 23.57
C ALA A 127 -18.01 18.13 22.97
N GLU A 128 -18.28 18.65 21.76
CA GLU A 128 -17.44 19.65 21.09
C GLU A 128 -17.39 20.94 21.91
N GLY A 129 -18.54 21.43 22.36
CA GLY A 129 -18.65 22.64 23.15
C GLY A 129 -17.86 22.58 24.45
N PHE A 130 -18.05 21.52 25.25
CA PHE A 130 -17.30 21.32 26.49
C PHE A 130 -15.79 21.14 26.23
N GLY A 131 -15.42 20.36 25.21
CA GLY A 131 -14.03 20.12 24.86
C GLY A 131 -13.28 21.39 24.47
N GLN A 132 -13.90 22.26 23.66
CA GLN A 132 -13.32 23.55 23.26
C GLN A 132 -13.15 24.54 24.44
N HIS A 133 -13.94 24.38 25.50
CA HIS A 133 -13.89 25.24 26.70
C HIS A 133 -13.08 24.60 27.85
N GLY A 134 -12.38 23.48 27.60
CA GLY A 134 -11.49 22.84 28.56
C GLY A 134 -12.16 21.95 29.61
N ASP A 135 -13.48 21.72 29.54
CA ASP A 135 -14.19 20.78 30.43
C ASP A 135 -14.17 19.37 29.84
N ALA A 136 -13.00 18.72 29.93
CA ALA A 136 -12.77 17.43 29.31
C ALA A 136 -13.64 16.29 29.90
N MET A 137 -13.97 16.35 31.19
CA MET A 137 -14.80 15.32 31.83
C MET A 137 -16.25 15.38 31.38
N SER A 138 -16.84 16.59 31.30
CA SER A 138 -18.19 16.75 30.75
C SER A 138 -18.23 16.37 29.27
N ALA A 139 -17.22 16.77 28.50
CA ALA A 139 -17.08 16.37 27.10
C ALA A 139 -17.06 14.85 26.95
N LEU A 140 -16.21 14.16 27.72
CA LEU A 140 -16.12 12.70 27.71
C LEU A 140 -17.45 12.04 28.07
N GLN A 141 -18.19 12.55 29.05
CA GLN A 141 -19.48 11.98 29.42
C GLN A 141 -20.49 12.04 28.26
N HIS A 142 -20.52 13.12 27.48
CA HIS A 142 -21.36 13.21 26.29
C HIS A 142 -20.87 12.27 25.17
N VAL A 143 -19.57 12.12 24.99
CA VAL A 143 -18.99 11.17 24.02
C VAL A 143 -19.34 9.71 24.37
N LEU A 144 -19.26 9.33 25.64
CA LEU A 144 -19.65 7.98 26.09
C LEU A 144 -21.15 7.71 25.93
N ASN A 145 -22.00 8.73 26.13
CA ASN A 145 -23.43 8.62 25.85
C ASN A 145 -23.70 8.45 24.34
N LEU A 146 -22.95 9.14 23.49
CA LEU A 146 -23.01 8.93 22.05
C LEU A 146 -22.57 7.52 21.66
N ALA A 147 -21.50 6.99 22.26
CA ALA A 147 -21.04 5.63 22.02
C ALA A 147 -22.10 4.57 22.36
N LYS A 148 -22.88 4.78 23.43
CA LYS A 148 -24.01 3.90 23.79
C LYS A 148 -25.13 3.94 22.74
N ILE A 149 -25.42 5.11 22.18
CA ILE A 149 -26.39 5.24 21.09
C ILE A 149 -25.88 4.52 19.83
N ASP A 150 -24.60 4.69 19.51
CA ASP A 150 -24.00 4.07 18.32
C ASP A 150 -23.96 2.54 18.42
N ALA A 151 -23.57 2.00 19.58
CA ALA A 151 -23.57 0.56 19.86
C ALA A 151 -24.97 -0.07 19.82
N ALA A 152 -26.04 0.71 20.03
CA ALA A 152 -27.41 0.24 19.95
C ALA A 152 -27.95 0.17 18.51
N LYS A 153 -27.27 0.81 17.54
CA LYS A 153 -27.64 0.71 16.13
C LYS A 153 -27.33 -0.70 15.65
N GLN A 154 -28.31 -1.40 15.07
CA GLN A 154 -28.06 -2.67 14.40
C GLN A 154 -27.12 -2.42 13.21
N GLU A 155 -26.12 -3.30 13.04
CA GLU A 155 -25.26 -3.24 11.85
C GLU A 155 -26.13 -3.31 10.58
N PRO A 156 -25.88 -2.46 9.59
CA PRO A 156 -26.56 -2.55 8.31
C PRO A 156 -26.32 -3.93 7.68
N LEU A 157 -27.32 -4.43 6.95
CA LEU A 157 -27.21 -5.72 6.27
C LEU A 157 -26.06 -5.68 5.24
N PRO A 158 -25.42 -6.81 4.91
CA PRO A 158 -24.21 -6.86 4.06
C PRO A 158 -24.30 -6.21 2.67
N TRP A 159 -25.51 -5.89 2.19
CA TRP A 159 -25.77 -5.27 0.90
C TRP A 159 -26.07 -3.76 0.97
N GLU A 160 -26.15 -3.18 2.18
CA GLU A 160 -26.12 -1.73 2.36
C GLU A 160 -24.64 -1.30 2.28
N GLU A 161 -24.21 -0.84 1.10
CA GLU A 161 -22.86 -0.33 0.87
C GLU A 161 -22.54 0.80 1.87
N GLY A 162 -21.57 0.53 2.76
CA GLY A 162 -20.90 1.55 3.57
C GLY A 162 -21.21 1.51 5.06
N SER A 163 -20.20 1.82 5.87
CA SER A 163 -20.44 2.40 7.19
C SER A 163 -21.39 3.58 7.01
N ARG A 164 -22.38 3.75 7.88
CA ARG A 164 -23.21 4.96 7.90
C ARG A 164 -22.33 6.15 8.29
N LEU A 165 -21.72 6.78 7.30
CA LEU A 165 -20.94 8.01 7.50
C LEU A 165 -21.91 9.14 7.84
N GLU A 166 -21.59 9.88 8.89
CA GLU A 166 -22.34 11.06 9.27
C GLU A 166 -21.59 12.31 8.83
N ARG A 167 -22.31 13.27 8.25
CA ARG A 167 -21.73 14.56 7.88
C ARG A 167 -21.42 15.34 9.16
N VAL A 168 -20.14 15.54 9.43
CA VAL A 168 -19.67 16.29 10.61
C VAL A 168 -19.49 17.76 10.25
N ASP A 169 -19.09 18.05 9.01
CA ASP A 169 -18.98 19.42 8.49
C ASP A 169 -19.29 19.48 6.97
N GLY A 170 -19.12 20.65 6.36
CA GLY A 170 -19.45 20.85 4.94
C GLY A 170 -18.69 19.95 3.96
N GLN A 171 -17.50 19.48 4.34
CA GLN A 171 -16.58 18.78 3.44
C GLN A 171 -16.26 17.35 3.87
N ARG A 172 -16.63 16.97 5.10
CA ARG A 172 -16.19 15.72 5.72
C ARG A 172 -17.35 14.89 6.25
N GLN A 173 -17.28 13.60 5.99
CA GLN A 173 -18.17 12.60 6.56
C GLN A 173 -17.34 11.59 7.35
N VAL A 174 -17.80 11.18 8.52
CA VAL A 174 -17.05 10.33 9.45
C VAL A 174 -17.99 9.29 10.05
N ALA A 175 -17.52 8.05 10.17
CA ALA A 175 -18.19 7.02 10.95
C ALA A 175 -18.24 7.42 12.43
N CYS A 176 -19.38 7.21 13.09
CA CYS A 176 -19.61 7.72 14.45
C CYS A 176 -18.55 7.19 15.45
N ASN A 177 -18.23 5.90 15.38
CA ASN A 177 -17.17 5.29 16.19
C ASN A 177 -15.79 5.94 16.00
N ARG A 178 -15.44 6.34 14.77
CA ARG A 178 -14.17 7.02 14.46
C ARG A 178 -14.14 8.43 15.01
N TRP A 179 -15.25 9.16 14.91
CA TRP A 179 -15.42 10.48 15.53
C TRP A 179 -15.30 10.39 17.05
N ILE A 180 -15.94 9.40 17.69
CA ILE A 180 -15.83 9.13 19.14
C ILE A 180 -14.37 8.93 19.54
N SER A 181 -13.66 8.01 18.88
CA SER A 181 -12.26 7.73 19.15
C SER A 181 -11.39 8.98 19.00
N ALA A 182 -11.59 9.78 17.94
CA ALA A 182 -10.83 11.01 17.71
C ALA A 182 -11.01 12.04 18.85
N ILE A 183 -12.25 12.25 19.31
CA ILE A 183 -12.52 13.18 20.41
C ILE A 183 -11.91 12.67 21.70
N ILE A 184 -12.02 11.37 22.02
CA ILE A 184 -11.39 10.80 23.23
C ILE A 184 -9.88 11.02 23.20
N GLN A 185 -9.21 10.70 22.09
CA GLN A 185 -7.77 10.90 21.94
C GLN A 185 -7.40 12.40 22.06
N GLN A 186 -8.20 13.31 21.51
CA GLN A 186 -7.99 14.75 21.63
C GLN A 186 -8.15 15.24 23.08
N LEU A 187 -9.16 14.77 23.80
CA LEU A 187 -9.37 15.14 25.21
C LEU A 187 -8.21 14.63 26.08
N VAL A 188 -7.74 13.40 25.84
CA VAL A 188 -6.62 12.80 26.57
C VAL A 188 -5.30 13.52 26.28
N SER A 189 -5.02 13.88 25.03
CA SER A 189 -3.77 14.54 24.61
C SER A 189 -3.69 16.02 24.99
N SER A 190 -4.83 16.70 25.10
CA SER A 190 -4.89 18.11 25.50
C SER A 190 -4.99 18.35 27.02
N SER A 191 -5.14 17.28 27.81
CA SER A 191 -5.28 17.34 29.27
C SER A 191 -3.93 17.19 30.01
N SER A 192 -3.90 17.61 31.28
CA SER A 192 -2.77 17.33 32.18
C SER A 192 -2.67 15.83 32.46
N PRO A 193 -1.49 15.30 32.84
CA PRO A 193 -1.31 13.86 33.10
C PRO A 193 -2.31 13.27 34.11
N GLU A 194 -2.66 14.03 35.16
CA GLU A 194 -3.64 13.61 36.18
C GLU A 194 -5.06 13.53 35.60
N SER A 195 -5.49 14.57 34.88
CA SER A 195 -6.81 14.59 34.23
C SER A 195 -6.90 13.52 33.12
N SER A 196 -5.85 13.34 32.33
CA SER A 196 -5.76 12.27 31.33
C SER A 196 -5.92 10.89 31.98
N ALA A 197 -5.28 10.64 33.12
CA ALA A 197 -5.45 9.39 33.86
C ALA A 197 -6.91 9.17 34.32
N GLN A 198 -7.60 10.22 34.77
CA GLN A 198 -9.01 10.15 35.16
C GLN A 198 -9.94 9.87 33.97
N LEU A 199 -9.73 10.57 32.85
CA LEU A 199 -10.48 10.35 31.60
C LEU A 199 -10.34 8.90 31.13
N ILE A 200 -9.11 8.37 31.16
CA ILE A 200 -8.81 7.01 30.72
C ILE A 200 -9.43 5.99 31.66
N ALA A 201 -9.33 6.19 32.98
CA ALA A 201 -9.99 5.33 33.95
C ALA A 201 -11.51 5.29 33.71
N LYS A 202 -12.13 6.43 33.40
CA LYS A 202 -13.55 6.52 33.04
C LYS A 202 -13.87 5.72 31.76
N VAL A 203 -13.06 5.87 30.70
CA VAL A 203 -13.23 5.09 29.45
C VAL A 203 -13.16 3.59 29.76
N VAL A 204 -12.07 3.15 30.40
CA VAL A 204 -11.83 1.73 30.73
C VAL A 204 -12.94 1.15 31.60
N ASN A 205 -13.43 1.88 32.61
CA ASN A 205 -14.52 1.44 33.47
C ASN A 205 -15.87 1.29 32.74
N GLU A 206 -16.03 1.93 31.59
CA GLU A 206 -17.22 1.80 30.73
C GLU A 206 -17.00 0.71 29.64
N THR A 207 -15.84 0.03 29.63
CA THR A 207 -15.46 -1.04 28.68
C THR A 207 -15.23 -2.40 29.39
N PRO A 208 -15.02 -3.52 28.66
CA PRO A 208 -15.74 -4.77 28.86
C PRO A 208 -15.44 -5.54 30.15
N ALA A 209 -16.44 -6.29 30.66
CA ALA A 209 -16.34 -7.08 31.88
C ALA A 209 -15.68 -8.46 31.68
N SER A 210 -16.13 -9.26 30.71
CA SER A 210 -15.49 -10.52 30.25
C SER A 210 -16.26 -11.18 29.10
N ALA A 211 -15.60 -12.05 28.32
CA ALA A 211 -16.25 -12.89 27.31
C ALA A 211 -17.34 -13.81 27.89
N GLU A 212 -17.15 -14.30 29.12
CA GLU A 212 -18.11 -15.17 29.81
C GLU A 212 -19.43 -14.46 30.15
N ARG A 213 -19.39 -13.14 30.37
CA ARG A 213 -20.56 -12.35 30.76
C ARG A 213 -21.39 -11.89 29.56
N ASP A 214 -20.72 -11.40 28.53
CA ASP A 214 -21.35 -10.66 27.42
C ASP A 214 -21.38 -11.47 26.10
N GLY A 215 -20.66 -12.60 26.06
CA GLY A 215 -20.48 -13.44 24.88
C GLY A 215 -19.25 -13.05 24.04
N PRO A 216 -18.60 -14.01 23.35
CA PRO A 216 -17.31 -13.77 22.68
C PRO A 216 -17.34 -12.66 21.61
N ALA A 217 -18.38 -12.64 20.77
CA ALA A 217 -18.49 -11.66 19.68
C ALA A 217 -18.66 -10.22 20.21
N VAL A 218 -19.48 -10.03 21.25
CA VAL A 218 -19.69 -8.72 21.87
C VAL A 218 -18.42 -8.25 22.56
N TYR A 219 -17.73 -9.15 23.27
CA TYR A 219 -16.46 -8.87 23.93
C TYR A 219 -15.38 -8.43 22.96
N LEU A 220 -15.23 -9.12 21.82
CA LEU A 220 -14.31 -8.73 20.74
C LEU A 220 -14.62 -7.33 20.20
N THR A 221 -15.88 -7.02 19.92
CA THR A 221 -16.30 -5.69 19.45
C THR A 221 -15.97 -4.60 20.49
N GLN A 222 -16.21 -4.87 21.77
CA GLN A 222 -15.87 -3.94 22.86
C GLN A 222 -14.35 -3.73 23.00
N LEU A 223 -13.55 -4.77 22.85
CA LEU A 223 -12.08 -4.67 22.86
C LEU A 223 -11.56 -3.85 21.66
N ARG A 224 -12.08 -4.10 20.44
CA ARG A 224 -11.74 -3.30 19.25
C ARG A 224 -12.05 -1.81 19.48
N GLN A 225 -13.21 -1.51 20.05
CA GLN A 225 -13.60 -0.13 20.34
C GLN A 225 -12.69 0.50 21.41
N LEU A 226 -12.34 -0.22 22.48
CA LEU A 226 -11.43 0.27 23.51
C LEU A 226 -10.05 0.62 22.93
N VAL A 227 -9.52 -0.29 22.12
CA VAL A 227 -8.23 -0.15 21.45
C VAL A 227 -8.25 1.05 20.49
N SER A 228 -9.34 1.24 19.73
CA SER A 228 -9.51 2.43 18.88
C SER A 228 -9.62 3.73 19.68
N ASN A 229 -10.39 3.73 20.78
CA ASN A 229 -10.62 4.92 21.60
C ASN A 229 -9.33 5.46 22.24
N LEU A 230 -8.41 4.57 22.65
CA LEU A 230 -7.21 4.93 23.40
C LEU A 230 -5.93 4.97 22.55
N GLY A 231 -5.97 4.51 21.31
CA GLY A 231 -4.84 4.61 20.37
C GLY A 231 -3.55 3.97 20.90
N ILE A 232 -2.48 4.77 21.02
CA ILE A 232 -1.14 4.37 21.48
C ILE A 232 -0.96 4.42 23.02
N HIS A 233 -2.00 4.79 23.79
CA HIS A 233 -1.84 4.96 25.24
C HIS A 233 -1.46 3.62 25.93
N PRO A 234 -0.63 3.60 26.99
CA PRO A 234 -0.21 2.35 27.67
C PRO A 234 -1.37 1.43 28.10
N ARG A 235 -2.51 1.98 28.55
CA ARG A 235 -3.72 1.18 28.87
C ARG A 235 -4.34 0.49 27.64
N ALA A 236 -4.14 1.03 26.44
CA ALA A 236 -4.55 0.40 25.20
C ALA A 236 -3.66 -0.79 24.84
N VAL A 237 -2.40 -0.80 25.30
CA VAL A 237 -1.45 -1.90 25.03
C VAL A 237 -1.95 -3.20 25.65
N ASP A 238 -2.35 -3.18 26.92
CA ASP A 238 -2.88 -4.37 27.60
C ASP A 238 -4.19 -4.87 26.97
N ALA A 239 -5.08 -3.93 26.63
CA ALA A 239 -6.32 -4.25 25.91
C ALA A 239 -6.05 -4.84 24.52
N ARG A 240 -5.05 -4.30 23.80
CA ARG A 240 -4.65 -4.79 22.47
C ARG A 240 -3.99 -6.16 22.55
N ARG A 241 -3.17 -6.44 23.56
CA ARG A 241 -2.64 -7.79 23.82
C ARG A 241 -3.74 -8.79 24.12
N THR A 242 -4.75 -8.38 24.90
CA THR A 242 -5.94 -9.21 25.15
C THR A 242 -6.73 -9.45 23.85
N LEU A 243 -6.95 -8.40 23.05
CA LEU A 243 -7.60 -8.51 21.75
C LEU A 243 -6.88 -9.48 20.82
N ILE A 244 -5.54 -9.38 20.71
CA ILE A 244 -4.73 -10.32 19.92
C ILE A 244 -4.97 -11.76 20.37
N ARG A 245 -5.05 -12.00 21.69
CA ARG A 245 -5.31 -13.34 22.23
C ARG A 245 -6.66 -13.90 21.81
N GLU A 246 -7.71 -13.10 21.96
CA GLU A 246 -9.07 -13.49 21.57
C GLU A 246 -9.20 -13.70 20.05
N LEU A 247 -8.53 -12.86 19.24
CA LEU A 247 -8.53 -12.99 17.77
C LEU A 247 -7.83 -14.26 17.30
N ILE A 248 -6.69 -14.63 17.89
CA ILE A 248 -6.02 -15.89 17.57
C ILE A 248 -6.91 -17.08 18.00
N GLY A 249 -7.57 -16.98 19.15
CA GLY A 249 -8.57 -17.95 19.59
C GLY A 249 -9.73 -18.13 18.59
N ALA A 250 -10.12 -17.05 17.92
CA ALA A 250 -11.16 -17.04 16.88
C ALA A 250 -10.65 -17.43 15.46
N GLY A 251 -9.33 -17.54 15.25
CA GLY A 251 -8.74 -17.80 13.94
C GLY A 251 -8.58 -16.55 13.04
N ASP A 252 -8.74 -15.34 13.59
CA ASP A 252 -8.64 -14.07 12.88
C ASP A 252 -7.19 -13.55 12.84
N LEU A 253 -6.30 -14.34 12.23
CA LEU A 253 -4.85 -14.08 12.26
C LEU A 253 -4.46 -12.76 11.58
N ALA A 254 -5.15 -12.37 10.51
CA ALA A 254 -4.87 -11.12 9.80
C ALA A 254 -5.01 -9.89 10.71
N GLU A 255 -6.08 -9.84 11.51
CA GLU A 255 -6.32 -8.76 12.47
C GLU A 255 -5.35 -8.81 13.65
N ALA A 256 -5.13 -10.02 14.20
CA ALA A 256 -4.20 -10.22 15.31
C ALA A 256 -2.78 -9.73 14.96
N ILE A 257 -2.28 -10.09 13.78
CA ILE A 257 -0.94 -9.70 13.32
C ILE A 257 -0.87 -8.21 12.96
N ALA A 258 -1.96 -7.60 12.45
CA ALA A 258 -2.02 -6.15 12.26
C ALA A 258 -1.90 -5.40 13.60
N HIS A 259 -2.58 -5.87 14.65
CA HIS A 259 -2.44 -5.30 15.99
C HIS A 259 -1.06 -5.53 16.61
N LEU A 260 -0.42 -6.69 16.39
CA LEU A 260 0.97 -6.93 16.80
C LEU A 260 1.93 -5.96 16.09
N SER A 261 1.74 -5.75 14.78
CA SER A 261 2.57 -4.85 13.98
C SER A 261 2.48 -3.41 14.49
N PHE A 262 1.27 -2.96 14.86
CA PHE A 262 1.09 -1.67 15.53
C PHE A 262 1.86 -1.59 16.86
N LEU A 263 1.82 -2.65 17.68
CA LEU A 263 2.57 -2.68 18.93
C LEU A 263 4.08 -2.59 18.67
N GLN A 264 4.60 -3.36 17.72
CA GLN A 264 6.02 -3.34 17.33
C GLN A 264 6.48 -1.93 16.92
N SER A 265 5.68 -1.22 16.11
CA SER A 265 6.00 0.14 15.64
C SER A 265 6.04 1.20 16.75
N HIS A 266 5.44 0.93 17.91
CA HIS A 266 5.32 1.87 19.03
C HIS A 266 6.04 1.39 20.30
N ALA A 267 6.86 0.34 20.20
CA ALA A 267 7.58 -0.23 21.33
C ALA A 267 9.09 0.03 21.26
N THR A 268 9.76 -0.14 22.40
CA THR A 268 11.22 -0.35 22.40
C THR A 268 11.56 -1.71 21.78
N ALA A 269 12.80 -1.89 21.31
CA ALA A 269 13.26 -3.16 20.72
C ALA A 269 13.00 -4.36 21.65
N SER A 270 13.32 -4.24 22.94
CA SER A 270 13.08 -5.30 23.93
C SER A 270 11.59 -5.63 24.12
N GLN A 271 10.71 -4.61 24.12
CA GLN A 271 9.27 -4.84 24.20
C GLN A 271 8.72 -5.50 22.93
N ALA A 272 9.14 -5.03 21.76
CA ALA A 272 8.74 -5.60 20.47
C ALA A 272 9.14 -7.08 20.36
N ALA A 273 10.38 -7.43 20.74
CA ALA A 273 10.86 -8.80 20.78
C ALA A 273 10.00 -9.69 21.71
N ARG A 274 9.72 -9.22 22.93
CA ARG A 274 8.92 -9.96 23.92
C ARG A 274 7.48 -10.20 23.46
N TRP A 275 6.79 -9.16 23.00
CA TRP A 275 5.41 -9.31 22.53
C TRP A 275 5.30 -10.18 21.28
N THR A 276 6.30 -10.13 20.40
CA THR A 276 6.33 -11.00 19.22
C THR A 276 6.54 -12.46 19.61
N ALA A 277 7.42 -12.74 20.58
CA ALA A 277 7.59 -14.08 21.14
C ALA A 277 6.31 -14.60 21.82
N GLU A 278 5.63 -13.77 22.62
CA GLU A 278 4.33 -14.12 23.24
C GLU A 278 3.29 -14.52 22.19
N VAL A 279 3.17 -13.74 21.11
CA VAL A 279 2.22 -14.05 20.04
C VAL A 279 2.63 -15.31 19.26
N ALA A 280 3.93 -15.54 19.05
CA ALA A 280 4.42 -16.76 18.40
C ALA A 280 4.10 -18.02 19.21
N GLU A 281 4.27 -17.98 20.53
CA GLU A 281 3.88 -19.08 21.43
C GLU A 281 2.36 -19.29 21.45
N LEU A 282 1.59 -18.21 21.42
CA LEU A 282 0.14 -18.32 21.35
C LEU A 282 -0.32 -19.00 20.05
N LEU A 283 0.27 -18.61 18.91
CA LEU A 283 0.01 -19.28 17.63
C LEU A 283 0.41 -20.76 17.66
N GLU A 284 1.56 -21.10 18.27
CA GLU A 284 1.99 -22.49 18.49
C GLU A 284 0.97 -23.29 19.30
N ASN A 285 0.43 -22.72 20.38
CA ASN A 285 -0.60 -23.35 21.20
C ASN A 285 -1.90 -23.58 20.44
N HIS A 286 -2.21 -22.70 19.49
CA HIS A 286 -3.34 -22.82 18.55
C HIS A 286 -3.01 -23.65 17.30
N GLN A 287 -1.82 -24.26 17.23
CA GLN A 287 -1.35 -25.12 16.13
C GLN A 287 -1.13 -24.38 14.79
N GLU A 288 -1.04 -23.05 14.80
CA GLU A 288 -0.74 -22.22 13.63
C GLU A 288 0.78 -22.14 13.40
N TYR A 289 1.40 -23.30 13.12
CA TYR A 289 2.86 -23.46 13.14
C TYR A 289 3.61 -22.66 12.06
N ALA A 290 3.04 -22.54 10.86
CA ALA A 290 3.65 -21.78 9.77
C ALA A 290 3.76 -20.29 10.11
N GLU A 291 2.68 -19.76 10.69
CA GLU A 291 2.57 -18.38 11.14
C GLU A 291 3.49 -18.10 12.35
N ALA A 292 3.49 -18.99 13.35
CA ALA A 292 4.40 -18.93 14.49
C ALA A 292 5.87 -18.95 14.05
N ALA A 293 6.23 -19.82 13.11
CA ALA A 293 7.59 -19.90 12.59
C ALA A 293 8.03 -18.62 11.87
N ARG A 294 7.11 -17.89 11.25
CA ARG A 294 7.42 -16.59 10.64
C ARG A 294 7.73 -15.53 11.70
N LEU A 295 7.00 -15.52 12.82
CA LEU A 295 7.31 -14.63 13.95
C LEU A 295 8.63 -14.98 14.63
N TYR A 296 8.94 -16.28 14.83
CA TYR A 296 10.23 -16.71 15.36
C TYR A 296 11.41 -16.29 14.45
N ARG A 297 11.25 -16.39 13.12
CA ARG A 297 12.25 -15.86 12.17
C ARG A 297 12.38 -14.35 12.26
N GLN A 298 11.26 -13.62 12.37
CA GLN A 298 11.26 -12.16 12.51
C GLN A 298 12.07 -11.72 13.73
N ILE A 299 11.79 -12.26 14.92
CA ILE A 299 12.51 -11.85 16.15
C ILE A 299 13.99 -12.19 16.08
N ARG A 300 14.35 -13.35 15.51
CA ARG A 300 15.75 -13.76 15.35
C ARG A 300 16.51 -12.81 14.41
N LEU A 301 15.86 -12.30 13.37
CA LEU A 301 16.46 -11.38 12.41
C LEU A 301 16.54 -9.94 12.94
N GLN A 302 15.47 -9.45 13.58
CA GLN A 302 15.36 -8.04 13.99
C GLN A 302 16.01 -7.77 15.35
N TRP A 303 15.95 -8.73 16.28
CA TRP A 303 16.35 -8.55 17.68
C TRP A 303 17.10 -9.76 18.27
N PRO A 304 18.15 -10.30 17.61
CA PRO A 304 18.81 -11.53 18.06
C PRO A 304 19.42 -11.47 19.47
N LEU A 305 19.87 -10.28 19.88
CA LEU A 305 20.58 -10.04 21.15
C LEU A 305 19.68 -9.57 22.29
N GLU A 306 18.40 -9.29 22.03
CA GLU A 306 17.46 -8.86 23.07
C GLU A 306 17.13 -10.02 24.01
N THR A 307 16.79 -9.69 25.26
CA THR A 307 16.47 -10.67 26.31
C THR A 307 14.96 -10.79 26.52
N LEU A 308 14.48 -12.04 26.56
CA LEU A 308 13.11 -12.40 26.90
C LEU A 308 12.93 -12.49 28.44
N GLU A 309 11.72 -12.80 28.93
CA GLU A 309 11.41 -12.78 30.38
C GLU A 309 12.27 -13.74 31.23
N ASP A 310 12.74 -14.84 30.64
CA ASP A 310 13.61 -15.83 31.30
C ASP A 310 15.12 -15.47 31.28
N GLU A 311 15.46 -14.20 31.03
CA GLU A 311 16.83 -13.71 30.79
C GLU A 311 17.57 -14.36 29.60
N GLN A 312 16.89 -15.23 28.86
CA GLN A 312 17.43 -15.89 27.67
C GLN A 312 17.45 -14.94 26.46
N SER A 313 18.51 -15.02 25.64
CA SER A 313 18.57 -14.26 24.39
C SER A 313 17.59 -14.81 23.35
N VAL A 314 17.09 -13.95 22.47
CA VAL A 314 16.18 -14.35 21.38
C VAL A 314 16.80 -15.44 20.50
N ASP A 315 18.10 -15.35 20.15
CA ASP A 315 18.75 -16.36 19.32
C ASP A 315 18.77 -17.75 19.98
N GLU A 316 19.09 -17.82 21.29
CA GLU A 316 19.05 -19.07 22.04
C GLU A 316 17.62 -19.64 22.17
N TYR A 317 16.64 -18.76 22.39
CA TYR A 317 15.24 -19.14 22.48
C TYR A 317 14.72 -19.75 21.16
N VAL A 318 14.99 -19.10 20.02
CA VAL A 318 14.57 -19.61 18.70
C VAL A 318 15.34 -20.89 18.33
N ALA A 319 16.63 -20.99 18.68
CA ALA A 319 17.42 -22.21 18.46
C ALA A 319 16.85 -23.42 19.24
N ARG A 320 16.24 -23.22 20.40
CA ARG A 320 15.52 -24.29 21.13
C ARG A 320 14.23 -24.70 20.41
N LYS A 321 13.46 -23.73 19.88
CA LYS A 321 12.24 -24.03 19.09
C LYS A 321 12.58 -24.83 17.84
N GLU A 322 13.70 -24.54 17.16
CA GLU A 322 14.20 -25.30 16.00
C GLU A 322 14.44 -26.79 16.27
N GLN A 323 14.78 -27.17 17.51
CA GLN A 323 15.01 -28.56 17.90
C GLN A 323 13.71 -29.36 18.06
N LEU A 324 12.56 -28.70 18.19
CA LEU A 324 11.26 -29.36 18.27
C LEU A 324 10.90 -29.96 16.91
N SER A 325 10.45 -31.21 16.90
CA SER A 325 10.06 -31.91 15.66
C SER A 325 9.04 -31.12 14.84
N THR A 326 8.12 -30.43 15.52
CA THR A 326 7.07 -29.59 14.91
C THR A 326 7.64 -28.44 14.08
N PHE A 327 8.68 -27.75 14.57
CA PHE A 327 9.28 -26.60 13.89
C PHE A 327 10.50 -26.94 13.05
N SER A 328 11.01 -28.18 13.15
CA SER A 328 12.17 -28.63 12.38
C SER A 328 12.01 -28.52 10.86
N THR A 329 10.78 -28.44 10.35
CA THR A 329 10.50 -28.21 8.93
C THR A 329 10.36 -26.73 8.58
N TYR A 330 9.92 -25.88 9.52
CA TYR A 330 9.61 -24.47 9.27
C TYR A 330 10.76 -23.50 9.58
N LEU A 331 11.54 -23.80 10.62
CA LEU A 331 12.61 -22.92 11.10
C LEU A 331 14.01 -23.36 10.67
N ARG A 332 14.17 -24.62 10.27
CA ARG A 332 15.48 -25.17 9.95
C ARG A 332 16.07 -24.42 8.77
N ALA A 333 17.30 -23.94 8.95
CA ALA A 333 18.05 -23.29 7.89
C ALA A 333 18.05 -24.16 6.62
N PRO A 334 17.88 -23.55 5.44
CA PRO A 334 17.99 -24.28 4.18
C PRO A 334 19.28 -25.07 4.14
N ARG A 335 19.22 -26.32 3.66
CA ARG A 335 20.45 -27.11 3.47
C ARG A 335 21.38 -26.35 2.51
N PRO A 336 22.69 -26.29 2.80
CA PRO A 336 23.63 -25.69 1.89
C PRO A 336 23.55 -26.39 0.52
N TRP A 337 23.45 -25.61 -0.54
CA TRP A 337 23.49 -26.12 -1.90
C TRP A 337 24.85 -26.79 -2.17
N PRO A 338 24.91 -27.91 -2.92
CA PRO A 338 26.18 -28.50 -3.31
C PRO A 338 27.04 -27.50 -4.10
N ASN A 339 28.35 -27.50 -3.84
CA ASN A 339 29.34 -26.61 -4.49
C ASN A 339 30.02 -27.24 -5.73
N GLY A 340 29.59 -28.43 -6.15
CA GLY A 340 30.21 -29.17 -7.24
C GLY A 340 29.79 -28.72 -8.64
N ALA A 341 29.99 -29.60 -9.62
CA ALA A 341 29.58 -29.42 -11.00
C ALA A 341 28.05 -29.38 -11.12
N THR A 342 27.58 -28.64 -12.12
CA THR A 342 26.17 -28.60 -12.50
C THR A 342 25.92 -29.47 -13.74
N GLU A 343 24.81 -30.21 -13.72
CA GLU A 343 24.32 -30.96 -14.88
C GLU A 343 23.06 -30.28 -15.39
N VAL A 344 22.98 -30.02 -16.69
CA VAL A 344 21.85 -29.31 -17.31
C VAL A 344 21.11 -30.25 -18.25
N THR A 345 19.81 -30.40 -18.01
CA THR A 345 18.91 -31.12 -18.93
C THR A 345 17.83 -30.18 -19.43
N ALA A 346 17.62 -30.14 -20.75
CA ALA A 346 16.55 -29.38 -21.37
C ALA A 346 15.36 -30.27 -21.69
N THR A 347 14.16 -29.81 -21.35
CA THR A 347 12.90 -30.45 -21.74
C THR A 347 12.03 -29.44 -22.47
N ASP A 348 11.38 -29.88 -23.57
CA ASP A 348 10.38 -29.04 -24.22
C ASP A 348 9.25 -28.80 -23.22
N ALA A 349 8.80 -27.56 -23.04
CA ALA A 349 7.57 -27.28 -22.31
C ALA A 349 6.34 -27.65 -23.18
N ARG A 350 6.26 -28.92 -23.63
CA ARG A 350 5.09 -29.42 -24.38
C ARG A 350 3.96 -29.68 -23.39
N LEU A 351 2.87 -28.92 -23.58
CA LEU A 351 1.51 -29.15 -23.07
C LEU A 351 1.26 -28.77 -21.60
N ASN A 352 1.35 -27.46 -21.31
CA ASN A 352 0.21 -26.70 -20.79
C ASN A 352 0.59 -25.21 -20.74
N ALA A 353 0.10 -24.42 -21.71
CA ALA A 353 0.22 -22.95 -21.65
C ALA A 353 -0.45 -22.34 -20.39
N ALA A 354 -1.21 -23.14 -19.63
CA ALA A 354 -1.76 -22.82 -18.32
C ALA A 354 -0.74 -22.93 -17.16
N GLN A 355 0.46 -23.46 -17.39
CA GLN A 355 1.53 -23.62 -16.37
C GLN A 355 2.70 -22.66 -16.54
N LEU A 356 2.79 -21.93 -17.66
CA LEU A 356 3.79 -20.89 -17.84
C LEU A 356 3.34 -19.63 -17.08
N GLN A 357 3.60 -19.63 -15.77
CA GLN A 357 3.40 -18.47 -14.92
C GLN A 357 4.56 -17.50 -15.15
N SER A 358 4.24 -16.24 -15.42
CA SER A 358 5.25 -15.19 -15.52
C SER A 358 5.07 -14.27 -14.33
N ALA A 359 5.92 -14.47 -13.31
CA ALA A 359 5.86 -13.69 -12.09
C ALA A 359 6.46 -12.30 -12.34
N VAL A 360 5.61 -11.29 -12.30
CA VAL A 360 6.04 -9.88 -12.32
C VAL A 360 5.90 -9.32 -10.91
N PRO A 361 7.00 -8.94 -10.24
CA PRO A 361 6.96 -8.53 -8.84
C PRO A 361 6.25 -7.19 -8.69
N PHE A 362 5.40 -7.06 -7.68
CA PHE A 362 4.93 -5.76 -7.25
C PHE A 362 6.05 -5.06 -6.49
N ARG A 363 6.25 -3.76 -6.74
CA ARG A 363 7.13 -2.96 -5.88
C ARG A 363 6.46 -2.83 -4.51
N VAL A 364 7.07 -3.39 -3.47
CA VAL A 364 6.63 -3.13 -2.08
C VAL A 364 7.25 -1.81 -1.64
N GLN A 365 6.42 -0.77 -1.48
CA GLN A 365 6.90 0.57 -1.08
C GLN A 365 7.04 0.70 0.44
N GLN A 366 6.22 -0.03 1.18
CA GLN A 366 6.21 -0.03 2.63
C GLN A 366 5.87 -1.43 3.12
N SER A 367 6.56 -1.87 4.16
CA SER A 367 6.25 -3.10 4.85
C SER A 367 6.34 -2.86 6.35
N THR A 368 5.35 -3.32 7.11
CA THR A 368 5.32 -3.25 8.57
C THR A 368 4.82 -4.57 9.10
N GLY A 369 5.55 -5.19 10.03
CA GLY A 369 5.25 -6.51 10.56
C GLY A 369 6.09 -7.64 9.98
N PRO A 370 5.63 -8.90 10.08
CA PRO A 370 6.39 -10.13 9.80
C PRO A 370 6.57 -10.47 8.30
N TRP A 371 6.69 -9.48 7.43
CA TRP A 371 7.03 -9.72 6.04
C TRP A 371 8.50 -10.15 5.91
N ASP A 372 8.73 -11.26 5.20
CA ASP A 372 10.05 -11.88 5.04
C ASP A 372 10.65 -11.43 3.70
N ASP A 373 11.87 -10.91 3.72
CA ASP A 373 12.59 -10.44 2.52
C ASP A 373 12.89 -11.55 1.51
N SER A 374 12.79 -12.81 1.92
CA SER A 374 12.87 -13.94 1.00
C SER A 374 11.58 -14.16 0.22
N GLN A 375 10.46 -13.57 0.66
CA GLN A 375 9.18 -13.66 -0.03
C GLN A 375 9.04 -12.56 -1.09
N THR A 376 8.30 -12.86 -2.14
CA THR A 376 7.97 -11.86 -3.18
C THR A 376 6.47 -11.86 -3.46
N LEU A 377 5.87 -10.67 -3.37
CA LEU A 377 4.52 -10.43 -3.85
C LEU A 377 4.58 -10.14 -5.35
N ALA A 378 3.90 -10.93 -6.16
CA ALA A 378 3.93 -10.84 -7.61
C ALA A 378 2.54 -10.98 -8.23
N ALA A 379 2.38 -10.47 -9.45
CA ALA A 379 1.28 -10.83 -10.32
C ALA A 379 1.71 -11.92 -11.29
N ASP A 380 0.81 -12.87 -11.58
CA ASP A 380 0.94 -13.68 -12.78
C ASP A 380 0.49 -12.83 -13.98
N SER A 381 1.42 -12.53 -14.89
CA SER A 381 1.12 -11.81 -16.12
C SER A 381 0.59 -12.71 -17.24
N SER A 382 0.27 -13.98 -16.94
CA SER A 382 -0.37 -14.91 -17.87
C SER A 382 -1.84 -14.56 -18.16
N ARG A 383 -2.58 -15.43 -18.88
CA ARG A 383 -3.96 -15.19 -19.35
C ARG A 383 -4.99 -14.96 -18.23
N GLN A 384 -4.71 -15.36 -16.99
CA GLN A 384 -5.56 -15.10 -15.83
C GLN A 384 -4.72 -14.40 -14.76
N PRO A 385 -4.96 -13.12 -14.49
CA PRO A 385 -4.17 -12.41 -13.50
C PRO A 385 -4.44 -12.94 -12.09
N ARG A 386 -3.38 -13.49 -11.50
CA ARG A 386 -3.36 -13.94 -10.11
C ARG A 386 -2.45 -13.04 -9.31
N ILE A 387 -2.81 -12.79 -8.06
CA ILE A 387 -1.89 -12.24 -7.06
C ILE A 387 -1.25 -13.43 -6.37
N MET A 388 0.08 -13.43 -6.27
CA MET A 388 0.86 -14.55 -5.77
C MET A 388 1.85 -14.08 -4.71
N VAL A 389 2.10 -14.93 -3.72
CA VAL A 389 3.28 -14.83 -2.86
C VAL A 389 4.18 -16.01 -3.17
N LEU A 390 5.41 -15.71 -3.56
CA LEU A 390 6.46 -16.68 -3.85
C LEU A 390 7.42 -16.74 -2.67
N ASP A 391 7.90 -17.93 -2.32
CA ASP A 391 8.96 -18.11 -1.31
C ASP A 391 10.36 -17.82 -1.88
N GLY A 392 11.39 -17.96 -1.03
CA GLY A 392 12.79 -17.75 -1.44
C GLY A 392 13.30 -18.73 -2.50
N ALA A 393 12.61 -19.84 -2.75
CA ALA A 393 12.91 -20.77 -3.83
C ALA A 393 12.10 -20.49 -5.10
N GLY A 394 11.24 -19.47 -5.11
CA GLY A 394 10.38 -19.12 -6.24
C GLY A 394 9.15 -20.01 -6.38
N GLN A 395 8.75 -20.73 -5.32
CA GLN A 395 7.54 -21.54 -5.30
C GLN A 395 6.36 -20.71 -4.78
N PRO A 396 5.16 -20.81 -5.37
CA PRO A 396 3.98 -20.16 -4.85
C PRO A 396 3.54 -20.78 -3.52
N ILE A 397 3.47 -19.94 -2.48
CA ILE A 397 2.91 -20.30 -1.17
C ILE A 397 1.49 -19.74 -0.99
N ILE A 398 1.13 -18.70 -1.75
CA ILE A 398 -0.22 -18.15 -1.83
C ILE A 398 -0.53 -17.84 -3.29
N GLU A 399 -1.70 -18.23 -3.76
CA GLU A 399 -2.26 -17.82 -5.04
C GLU A 399 -3.71 -17.36 -4.85
N VAL A 400 -4.03 -16.20 -5.42
CA VAL A 400 -5.35 -15.58 -5.33
C VAL A 400 -5.81 -15.21 -6.72
N MET A 401 -6.97 -15.71 -7.14
CA MET A 401 -7.60 -15.27 -8.37
C MET A 401 -8.25 -13.91 -8.14
N ASN A 402 -7.93 -12.94 -9.00
CA ASN A 402 -8.54 -11.61 -8.94
C ASN A 402 -9.80 -11.55 -9.85
N ASP A 403 -10.89 -12.20 -9.43
CA ASP A 403 -12.09 -12.40 -10.27
C ASP A 403 -13.42 -11.85 -9.69
N ARG A 404 -13.43 -11.35 -8.45
CA ARG A 404 -14.66 -10.96 -7.71
C ARG A 404 -15.59 -10.01 -8.48
N ASN A 405 -15.04 -9.10 -9.30
CA ASN A 405 -15.83 -8.12 -10.06
C ASN A 405 -16.08 -8.48 -11.54
N GLY A 406 -15.71 -9.68 -12.01
CA GLY A 406 -15.77 -10.04 -13.44
C GLY A 406 -14.87 -9.16 -14.34
N SER A 407 -14.07 -8.29 -13.73
CA SER A 407 -13.10 -7.36 -14.29
C SER A 407 -11.78 -8.05 -14.59
N ASN A 408 -11.84 -9.20 -15.26
CA ASN A 408 -10.70 -10.06 -15.58
C ASN A 408 -9.74 -9.47 -16.64
N LYS A 409 -9.53 -8.14 -16.64
CA LYS A 409 -9.00 -7.40 -17.80
C LYS A 409 -7.85 -6.43 -17.51
N TYR A 410 -7.49 -6.18 -16.24
CA TYR A 410 -6.73 -4.96 -15.92
C TYR A 410 -5.30 -5.16 -15.43
N VAL A 411 -4.95 -6.32 -14.85
CA VAL A 411 -3.62 -6.52 -14.25
C VAL A 411 -2.50 -6.63 -15.30
N THR A 412 -2.77 -6.98 -16.56
CA THR A 412 -1.71 -7.60 -17.39
C THR A 412 -0.91 -6.69 -18.32
N GLN A 413 -1.13 -5.37 -18.38
CA GLN A 413 -0.37 -4.52 -19.34
C GLN A 413 0.70 -3.62 -18.70
N ASN A 414 0.63 -3.29 -17.40
CA ASN A 414 1.61 -2.44 -16.73
C ASN A 414 1.79 -2.80 -15.23
N VAL A 415 1.97 -4.08 -14.89
CA VAL A 415 2.23 -4.51 -13.49
C VAL A 415 3.42 -3.77 -12.88
N GLU A 416 4.41 -3.37 -13.69
CA GLU A 416 5.57 -2.58 -13.22
C GLU A 416 5.22 -1.24 -12.59
N LEU A 417 4.04 -0.68 -12.91
CA LEU A 417 3.53 0.56 -12.32
C LEU A 417 2.68 0.31 -11.07
N SER A 418 2.24 -0.95 -10.87
CA SER A 418 1.53 -1.39 -9.68
C SER A 418 2.52 -1.56 -8.53
N TYR A 419 2.04 -1.28 -7.32
CA TYR A 419 2.84 -1.37 -6.11
C TYR A 419 1.96 -1.76 -4.93
N ALA A 420 2.60 -2.22 -3.87
CA ALA A 420 1.92 -2.66 -2.66
C ALA A 420 2.47 -1.95 -1.41
N LYS A 421 1.62 -1.83 -0.41
CA LYS A 421 1.99 -1.58 0.97
C LYS A 421 1.50 -2.73 1.82
N ILE A 422 2.36 -3.28 2.67
CA ILE A 422 2.08 -4.45 3.50
C ILE A 422 2.03 -4.02 4.95
N TYR A 423 0.94 -4.35 5.65
CA TYR A 423 0.78 -4.10 7.08
C TYR A 423 0.30 -5.36 7.79
N GLY A 424 1.12 -5.90 8.69
CA GLY A 424 0.93 -7.22 9.27
C GLY A 424 0.88 -8.29 8.19
N ASN A 425 -0.31 -8.88 8.01
CA ASN A 425 -0.59 -9.90 7.01
C ASN A 425 -1.44 -9.41 5.84
N VAL A 426 -1.68 -8.10 5.73
CA VAL A 426 -2.53 -7.58 4.68
C VAL A 426 -1.67 -6.83 3.67
N ALA A 427 -1.70 -7.29 2.41
CA ALA A 427 -1.16 -6.52 1.30
C ALA A 427 -2.27 -5.66 0.71
N VAL A 428 -2.07 -4.34 0.69
CA VAL A 428 -2.90 -3.39 -0.04
C VAL A 428 -2.18 -3.04 -1.34
N ILE A 429 -2.77 -3.44 -2.46
CA ILE A 429 -2.15 -3.39 -3.78
C ILE A 429 -2.88 -2.36 -4.62
N SER A 430 -2.15 -1.36 -5.13
CA SER A 430 -2.65 -0.45 -6.15
C SER A 430 -2.36 -1.01 -7.54
N LEU A 431 -3.43 -1.29 -8.28
CA LEU A 431 -3.41 -1.77 -9.67
C LEU A 431 -3.71 -0.63 -10.66
N GLY A 432 -3.55 0.63 -10.23
CA GLY A 432 -3.86 1.82 -11.00
C GLY A 432 -5.31 2.27 -10.85
N GLN A 433 -6.27 1.57 -11.46
CA GLN A 433 -7.71 1.91 -11.38
C GLN A 433 -8.48 1.17 -10.28
N GLU A 434 -7.82 0.25 -9.60
CA GLU A 434 -8.40 -0.57 -8.55
C GLU A 434 -7.39 -0.69 -7.41
N ILE A 435 -7.90 -0.72 -6.18
CA ILE A 435 -7.15 -1.03 -4.98
C ILE A 435 -7.72 -2.32 -4.41
N VAL A 436 -6.85 -3.28 -4.14
CA VAL A 436 -7.23 -4.61 -3.63
C VAL A 436 -6.49 -4.88 -2.32
N ALA A 437 -7.21 -5.32 -1.29
CA ALA A 437 -6.61 -5.86 -0.08
C ALA A 437 -6.65 -7.38 -0.06
N VAL A 438 -5.50 -8.00 0.21
CA VAL A 438 -5.32 -9.45 0.22
C VAL A 438 -4.76 -9.91 1.55
N ASP A 439 -5.36 -10.95 2.10
CA ASP A 439 -4.88 -11.65 3.29
C ASP A 439 -3.75 -12.65 2.95
N LEU A 440 -2.57 -12.36 3.47
CA LEU A 440 -1.33 -13.11 3.33
C LEU A 440 -1.07 -14.07 4.50
N SER A 441 -2.02 -14.25 5.43
CA SER A 441 -1.87 -15.17 6.56
C SER A 441 -1.69 -16.63 6.10
N GLN A 442 -0.79 -17.37 6.76
CA GLN A 442 -0.53 -18.77 6.48
C GLN A 442 -1.32 -19.68 7.42
N ASN A 443 -2.65 -19.54 7.39
CA ASN A 443 -3.56 -20.35 8.21
C ASN A 443 -3.39 -21.85 7.91
N SER A 444 -3.49 -22.66 8.96
CA SER A 444 -3.46 -24.12 8.87
C SER A 444 -4.61 -24.69 8.04
N GLN A 445 -5.73 -23.98 7.98
CA GLN A 445 -6.83 -24.26 7.06
C GLN A 445 -6.79 -23.27 5.87
N PRO A 446 -6.70 -23.75 4.62
CA PRO A 446 -6.69 -22.87 3.45
C PRO A 446 -7.97 -22.04 3.38
N ARG A 447 -7.84 -20.71 3.38
CA ARG A 447 -8.97 -19.81 3.08
C ARG A 447 -9.31 -19.91 1.60
N SER A 448 -10.58 -20.17 1.29
CA SER A 448 -11.09 -20.22 -0.09
C SER A 448 -11.12 -18.84 -0.76
N ASP A 449 -11.25 -17.78 0.05
CA ASP A 449 -11.20 -16.41 -0.40
C ASP A 449 -10.21 -15.61 0.46
N ARG A 450 -9.22 -15.04 -0.20
CA ARG A 450 -8.16 -14.22 0.41
C ARG A 450 -8.31 -12.75 0.05
N ILE A 451 -9.23 -12.39 -0.84
CA ILE A 451 -9.52 -10.99 -1.14
C ILE A 451 -10.43 -10.49 -0.02
N LEU A 452 -9.92 -9.53 0.75
CA LEU A 452 -10.67 -8.91 1.83
C LEU A 452 -11.72 -7.98 1.24
N TRP A 453 -11.28 -7.05 0.40
CA TRP A 453 -12.12 -6.06 -0.28
C TRP A 453 -11.44 -5.51 -1.54
N GLN A 454 -12.24 -4.86 -2.39
CA GLN A 454 -11.80 -4.21 -3.63
C GLN A 454 -12.51 -2.88 -3.79
N HIS A 455 -11.77 -1.85 -4.18
CA HIS A 455 -12.30 -0.51 -4.48
C HIS A 455 -11.86 -0.07 -5.87
N ALA A 456 -12.82 0.28 -6.72
CA ALA A 456 -12.54 0.94 -7.99
C ALA A 456 -12.28 2.43 -7.72
N VAL A 457 -11.12 2.94 -8.16
CA VAL A 457 -10.69 4.33 -7.92
C VAL A 457 -10.55 5.14 -9.21
N GLY A 458 -10.77 4.50 -10.37
CA GLY A 458 -10.82 5.15 -11.68
C GLY A 458 -12.26 5.41 -12.13
N ALA A 459 -12.44 6.32 -13.10
CA ALA A 459 -13.75 6.58 -13.69
C ALA A 459 -14.36 5.27 -14.27
N PRO A 460 -15.65 4.97 -14.03
CA PRO A 460 -16.29 3.77 -14.54
C PRO A 460 -16.28 3.81 -16.08
N MET A 461 -15.54 2.89 -16.69
CA MET A 461 -15.48 2.79 -18.14
C MET A 461 -16.78 2.19 -18.68
N ILE A 462 -17.44 2.91 -19.59
CA ILE A 462 -18.48 2.34 -20.44
C ILE A 462 -17.87 1.15 -21.18
N ALA A 463 -18.50 -0.03 -21.06
CA ALA A 463 -18.07 -1.36 -21.49
C ALA A 463 -17.88 -1.56 -23.02
N SER A 464 -17.24 -0.61 -23.70
CA SER A 464 -16.87 -0.72 -25.11
C SER A 464 -15.39 -1.09 -25.23
N ARG A 465 -15.10 -2.03 -26.14
CA ARG A 465 -13.79 -2.64 -26.42
C ARG A 465 -12.78 -1.64 -27.00
N ILE A 466 -12.49 -0.55 -26.31
CA ILE A 466 -11.50 0.46 -26.74
C ILE A 466 -10.18 0.18 -26.00
N ARG A 467 -9.13 -0.02 -26.78
CA ARG A 467 -7.74 -0.09 -26.31
C ARG A 467 -7.42 1.13 -25.46
N PHE A 468 -7.03 0.87 -24.20
CA PHE A 468 -6.32 1.69 -23.22
C PHE A 468 -5.75 3.04 -23.71
N ARG A 469 -6.60 4.04 -23.92
CA ARG A 469 -6.15 5.42 -24.23
C ARG A 469 -6.17 6.38 -23.03
N GLY A 470 -6.41 5.89 -21.80
CA GLY A 470 -6.66 6.74 -20.63
C GLY A 470 -5.63 6.68 -19.49
N LEU A 471 -4.73 5.69 -19.46
CA LEU A 471 -3.65 5.61 -18.46
C LEU A 471 -2.31 5.77 -19.17
N ALA A 472 -1.60 6.86 -18.90
CA ALA A 472 -0.22 7.04 -19.30
C ALA A 472 0.73 6.72 -18.13
N SER A 473 2.02 6.63 -18.43
CA SER A 473 3.07 6.51 -17.42
C SER A 473 3.92 7.78 -17.41
N GLN A 474 4.17 8.33 -16.22
CA GLN A 474 5.20 9.34 -16.04
C GLN A 474 6.46 8.64 -15.50
N GLN A 475 7.63 8.93 -16.08
CA GLN A 475 8.93 8.55 -15.51
C GLN A 475 9.73 9.81 -15.14
N VAL A 476 10.23 9.86 -13.91
CA VAL A 476 11.17 10.88 -13.43
C VAL A 476 12.31 10.16 -12.74
N ASP A 477 13.55 10.54 -13.08
CA ASP A 477 14.74 10.03 -12.40
C ASP A 477 15.26 11.07 -11.40
N THR A 478 15.60 10.63 -10.19
CA THR A 478 16.19 11.53 -9.19
C THR A 478 17.62 11.92 -9.56
N LEU A 479 18.22 12.91 -8.88
CA LEU A 479 19.61 13.31 -9.11
C LEU A 479 20.63 12.17 -8.93
N LEU A 480 20.32 11.17 -8.10
CA LEU A 480 21.13 9.96 -7.92
C LEU A 480 20.68 8.78 -8.81
N GLY A 481 19.82 9.04 -9.81
CA GLY A 481 19.44 8.06 -10.83
C GLY A 481 18.41 7.02 -10.39
N ILE A 482 17.58 7.29 -9.37
CA ILE A 482 16.50 6.38 -8.97
C ILE A 482 15.29 6.62 -9.88
N PRO A 483 14.83 5.62 -10.66
CA PRO A 483 13.68 5.78 -11.54
C PRO A 483 12.36 5.70 -10.76
N LYS A 484 11.50 6.70 -10.96
CA LYS A 484 10.15 6.77 -10.40
C LYS A 484 9.14 6.68 -11.52
N ARG A 485 8.21 5.73 -11.41
CA ARG A 485 7.12 5.53 -12.37
C ARG A 485 5.78 5.53 -11.65
N SER A 486 4.78 6.19 -12.24
CA SER A 486 3.42 6.27 -11.68
C SER A 486 2.37 6.18 -12.79
N HIS A 487 1.20 5.68 -12.41
CA HIS A 487 -0.01 5.79 -13.22
C HIS A 487 -0.54 7.22 -13.22
N VAL A 488 -0.81 7.76 -14.42
CA VAL A 488 -1.51 9.04 -14.59
C VAL A 488 -2.71 8.87 -15.52
N ASP A 489 -3.75 9.68 -15.33
CA ASP A 489 -4.90 9.73 -16.22
C ASP A 489 -4.61 10.51 -17.52
N SER A 490 -5.65 10.73 -18.34
CA SER A 490 -5.55 11.49 -19.60
C SER A 490 -5.14 12.95 -19.41
N ASP A 491 -5.36 13.51 -18.23
CA ASP A 491 -4.99 14.89 -17.88
C ASP A 491 -3.60 14.97 -17.23
N GLY A 492 -2.89 13.83 -17.11
CA GLY A 492 -1.59 13.74 -16.47
C GLY A 492 -1.64 13.72 -14.94
N GLN A 493 -2.83 13.55 -14.35
CA GLN A 493 -3.01 13.52 -12.90
C GLN A 493 -2.78 12.11 -12.35
N LEU A 494 -2.19 12.00 -11.16
CA LEU A 494 -1.92 10.70 -10.52
C LEU A 494 -3.22 9.93 -10.24
N VAL A 495 -3.18 8.60 -10.43
CA VAL A 495 -4.34 7.71 -10.19
C VAL A 495 -3.93 6.55 -9.26
N GLY A 496 -4.85 6.13 -8.38
CA GLY A 496 -4.65 4.98 -7.51
C GLY A 496 -3.52 5.16 -6.49
N ARG A 497 -3.34 6.39 -5.99
CA ARG A 497 -2.33 6.69 -4.97
C ARG A 497 -2.80 6.21 -3.60
N LEU A 498 -1.97 5.39 -2.95
CA LEU A 498 -2.13 4.95 -1.57
C LEU A 498 -1.38 5.92 -0.67
N GLY A 499 -2.10 6.48 0.30
CA GLY A 499 -1.53 7.25 1.42
C GLY A 499 -1.06 6.34 2.53
N SER A 500 -1.53 6.60 3.75
CA SER A 500 -1.25 5.72 4.90
C SER A 500 -1.95 4.36 4.76
N VAL A 501 -1.25 3.29 5.16
CA VAL A 501 -1.78 1.93 5.32
C VAL A 501 -1.38 1.46 6.71
N SER A 502 -2.36 1.31 7.59
CA SER A 502 -2.16 0.90 8.98
C SER A 502 -3.37 0.15 9.54
N VAL A 503 -3.28 -0.31 10.78
CA VAL A 503 -4.45 -0.83 11.51
C VAL A 503 -5.54 0.23 11.71
N ASN A 504 -5.19 1.52 11.63
CA ASN A 504 -6.15 2.61 11.74
C ASN A 504 -6.91 2.88 10.43
N GLY A 505 -6.48 2.27 9.32
CA GLY A 505 -7.16 2.35 8.03
C GLY A 505 -6.20 2.48 6.84
N VAL A 506 -6.80 2.44 5.66
CA VAL A 506 -6.15 2.62 4.36
C VAL A 506 -6.68 3.91 3.74
N CYS A 507 -5.77 4.88 3.55
CA CYS A 507 -6.09 6.14 2.92
C CYS A 507 -5.76 6.11 1.43
N PHE A 508 -6.69 6.56 0.59
CA PHE A 508 -6.47 6.72 -0.84
C PHE A 508 -7.32 7.86 -1.41
N GLN A 509 -7.00 8.28 -2.63
CA GLN A 509 -7.81 9.23 -3.38
C GLN A 509 -8.60 8.53 -4.47
N GLU A 510 -9.89 8.85 -4.53
CA GLU A 510 -10.75 8.55 -5.67
C GLU A 510 -11.22 9.89 -6.24
N LEU A 511 -10.84 10.18 -7.49
CA LEU A 511 -11.14 11.46 -8.14
C LEU A 511 -10.69 12.67 -7.29
N GLY A 512 -11.63 13.48 -6.81
CA GLY A 512 -11.39 14.65 -5.95
C GLY A 512 -11.74 14.41 -4.48
N GLU A 513 -11.91 13.15 -4.07
CA GLU A 513 -12.27 12.78 -2.70
C GLU A 513 -11.17 11.94 -2.05
N LEU A 514 -10.87 12.23 -0.78
CA LEU A 514 -10.05 11.34 0.05
C LEU A 514 -10.95 10.37 0.79
N HIS A 515 -10.55 9.12 0.81
CA HIS A 515 -11.21 8.05 1.54
C HIS A 515 -10.22 7.44 2.53
N CYS A 516 -10.71 7.13 3.73
CA CYS A 516 -10.07 6.19 4.64
C CYS A 516 -11.01 5.04 4.88
N VAL A 517 -10.54 3.82 4.67
CA VAL A 517 -11.32 2.59 4.84
C VAL A 517 -10.66 1.66 5.85
N ASP A 518 -11.45 0.80 6.48
CA ASP A 518 -10.94 -0.26 7.36
C ASP A 518 -10.00 -1.21 6.59
N LEU A 519 -8.86 -1.56 7.20
CA LEU A 519 -7.84 -2.42 6.59
C LEU A 519 -8.38 -3.80 6.20
N LEU A 520 -9.29 -4.36 6.99
CA LEU A 520 -9.77 -5.73 6.85
C LEU A 520 -11.11 -5.81 6.14
N THR A 521 -11.99 -4.83 6.32
CA THR A 521 -13.35 -4.89 5.77
C THR A 521 -13.57 -3.95 4.59
N GLY A 522 -12.70 -2.97 4.36
CA GLY A 522 -12.85 -1.97 3.29
C GLY A 522 -14.01 -1.00 3.52
N ARG A 523 -14.62 -1.01 4.70
CA ARG A 523 -15.73 -0.11 5.07
C ARG A 523 -15.17 1.29 5.35
N HIS A 524 -15.83 2.34 4.87
CA HIS A 524 -15.36 3.71 5.10
C HIS A 524 -15.32 4.07 6.59
N HIS A 525 -14.20 4.63 7.01
CA HIS A 525 -14.03 5.33 8.28
C HIS A 525 -14.38 6.81 8.13
N TRP A 526 -13.94 7.43 7.04
CA TRP A 526 -14.29 8.80 6.71
C TRP A 526 -14.03 9.10 5.22
N THR A 527 -14.67 10.16 4.74
CA THR A 527 -14.45 10.73 3.41
C THR A 527 -14.32 12.26 3.50
N ARG A 528 -13.57 12.83 2.56
CA ARG A 528 -13.43 14.28 2.36
C ARG A 528 -13.55 14.67 0.91
N SER A 529 -14.34 15.70 0.60
CA SER A 529 -14.61 16.15 -0.78
C SER A 529 -13.93 17.47 -1.17
N ASP A 530 -12.95 17.93 -0.38
CA ASP A 530 -12.33 19.25 -0.53
C ASP A 530 -10.85 19.19 -0.89
N VAL A 531 -10.40 18.15 -1.60
CA VAL A 531 -9.01 18.01 -2.04
C VAL A 531 -8.86 18.09 -3.56
N ASP A 532 -7.70 18.52 -4.01
CA ASP A 532 -7.40 18.58 -5.44
C ASP A 532 -7.27 17.18 -6.02
N LYS A 533 -7.75 16.97 -7.24
CA LYS A 533 -7.59 15.70 -7.95
C LYS A 533 -6.11 15.45 -8.28
N GLY A 534 -5.64 14.22 -8.10
CA GLY A 534 -4.27 13.82 -8.48
C GLY A 534 -3.22 14.12 -7.41
N CYS A 535 -3.62 14.23 -6.14
CA CYS A 535 -2.71 14.45 -5.04
C CYS A 535 -1.69 13.31 -4.90
N GLU A 536 -0.46 13.66 -4.53
CA GLU A 536 0.45 12.70 -3.95
C GLU A 536 0.04 12.44 -2.48
N LEU A 537 -0.04 11.17 -2.10
CA LEU A 537 -0.38 10.76 -0.74
C LEU A 537 0.77 9.98 -0.09
N PHE A 538 1.07 10.30 1.17
CA PHE A 538 1.93 9.51 2.06
C PHE A 538 1.54 9.79 3.51
N GLY A 539 2.06 9.01 4.46
CA GLY A 539 1.65 9.14 5.85
C GLY A 539 1.94 7.91 6.69
N ASP A 540 1.66 8.02 7.98
CA ASP A 540 1.83 6.97 9.00
C ASP A 540 0.52 6.66 9.72
N ASP A 541 0.57 6.01 10.88
CA ASP A 541 -0.60 5.58 11.63
C ASP A 541 -1.50 6.75 12.09
N ASP A 542 -0.98 7.97 12.19
CA ASP A 542 -1.66 9.16 12.73
C ASP A 542 -1.92 10.26 11.69
N LEU A 543 -1.00 10.42 10.73
CA LEU A 543 -0.96 11.56 9.81
C LEU A 543 -1.05 11.11 8.35
N LEU A 544 -1.91 11.78 7.59
CA LEU A 544 -1.99 11.69 6.13
C LEU A 544 -1.59 13.03 5.51
N PHE A 545 -0.59 13.01 4.64
CA PHE A 545 -0.15 14.16 3.85
C PHE A 545 -0.73 14.05 2.45
N ALA A 546 -1.43 15.10 2.00
CA ALA A 546 -1.90 15.24 0.64
C ALA A 546 -1.22 16.45 -0.02
N VAL A 547 -0.38 16.18 -1.02
CA VAL A 547 0.35 17.19 -1.78
C VAL A 547 -0.41 17.49 -3.05
N SER A 548 -0.78 18.75 -3.26
CA SER A 548 -1.52 19.17 -4.45
C SER A 548 -0.62 19.16 -5.68
N PRO A 549 -1.14 18.82 -6.88
CA PRO A 549 -0.41 19.03 -8.11
C PRO A 549 -0.17 20.54 -8.40
N GLU A 550 -0.97 21.45 -7.83
CA GLU A 550 -0.82 22.90 -7.98
C GLU A 550 0.31 23.48 -7.11
N ASP A 551 0.47 22.98 -5.88
CA ASP A 551 1.55 23.34 -4.97
C ASP A 551 2.25 22.07 -4.45
N ARG A 552 3.38 21.76 -5.09
CA ARG A 552 4.14 20.51 -4.86
C ARG A 552 5.08 20.56 -3.65
N GLU A 553 5.20 21.72 -3.01
CA GLU A 553 6.06 21.92 -1.84
C GLU A 553 5.26 22.08 -0.54
N LEU A 554 3.93 22.13 -0.63
CA LEU A 554 3.04 22.29 0.51
C LEU A 554 2.01 21.15 0.56
N ALA A 555 2.01 20.40 1.65
CA ALA A 555 1.01 19.38 1.92
C ALA A 555 -0.08 19.90 2.85
N ARG A 556 -1.31 19.49 2.60
CA ARG A 556 -2.38 19.51 3.60
C ARG A 556 -2.29 18.23 4.43
N VAL A 557 -2.33 18.38 5.74
CA VAL A 557 -2.18 17.26 6.67
C VAL A 557 -3.50 16.96 7.35
N PHE A 558 -3.91 15.70 7.30
CA PHE A 558 -5.15 15.21 7.89
C PHE A 558 -4.86 14.13 8.94
N SER A 559 -5.70 14.05 9.96
CA SER A 559 -5.70 12.90 10.86
C SER A 559 -6.22 11.66 10.13
N THR A 560 -5.49 10.55 10.22
CA THR A 560 -5.97 9.23 9.74
C THR A 560 -7.18 8.74 10.55
N GLN A 561 -7.38 9.28 11.76
CA GLN A 561 -8.44 8.86 12.67
C GLN A 561 -9.84 9.24 12.16
N ASP A 562 -10.04 10.52 11.84
CA ASP A 562 -11.34 11.09 11.49
C ASP A 562 -11.31 12.05 10.28
N GLY A 563 -10.18 12.14 9.58
CA GLY A 563 -10.00 13.04 8.44
C GLY A 563 -9.97 14.51 8.82
N ARG A 564 -9.81 14.90 10.09
CA ARG A 564 -9.70 16.33 10.45
C ARG A 564 -8.42 16.94 9.89
N GLU A 565 -8.50 18.14 9.35
CA GLU A 565 -7.31 18.88 8.93
C GLU A 565 -6.52 19.37 10.16
N LEU A 566 -5.23 19.05 10.18
CA LEU A 566 -4.29 19.40 11.26
C LEU A 566 -3.41 20.60 10.89
N GLY A 567 -3.41 20.98 9.61
CA GLY A 567 -2.73 22.16 9.08
C GLY A 567 -2.01 21.88 7.78
N HIS A 568 -1.09 22.77 7.43
CA HIS A 568 -0.25 22.68 6.24
C HIS A 568 1.21 22.47 6.65
N ARG A 569 1.96 21.70 5.87
CA ARG A 569 3.38 21.44 6.11
C ARG A 569 4.18 21.54 4.83
N LYS A 570 5.40 22.07 4.94
CA LYS A 570 6.36 21.98 3.85
C LYS A 570 6.75 20.53 3.61
N VAL A 571 6.87 20.16 2.36
CA VAL A 571 7.25 18.81 1.94
C VAL A 571 8.25 18.87 0.81
N VAL A 572 8.99 17.79 0.64
CA VAL A 572 9.87 17.64 -0.50
C VAL A 572 9.05 17.22 -1.73
N PRO A 573 9.20 17.90 -2.88
CA PRO A 573 8.50 17.52 -4.11
C PRO A 573 8.75 16.08 -4.53
N TRP A 574 7.77 15.51 -5.23
CA TRP A 574 7.83 14.15 -5.77
C TRP A 574 9.12 13.90 -6.57
N GLU A 575 9.58 14.84 -7.37
CA GLU A 575 10.74 14.70 -8.25
C GLU A 575 12.06 14.49 -7.49
N ALA A 576 12.16 15.07 -6.29
CA ALA A 576 13.33 14.96 -5.42
C ALA A 576 13.22 13.79 -4.43
N THR A 577 12.00 13.39 -4.08
CA THR A 577 11.75 12.30 -3.14
C THR A 577 12.11 10.94 -3.75
N CYS A 578 12.98 10.17 -3.11
CA CYS A 578 13.34 8.81 -3.51
C CYS A 578 12.29 7.78 -3.06
N THR A 579 11.91 7.82 -1.78
CA THR A 579 10.87 6.97 -1.16
C THR A 579 10.34 7.62 0.12
N THR A 580 9.29 7.05 0.71
CA THR A 580 8.70 7.48 1.98
C THR A 580 8.70 6.36 3.01
N LEU A 581 8.99 6.71 4.28
CA LEU A 581 8.89 5.83 5.45
C LEU A 581 7.88 6.48 6.41
N GLY A 582 6.60 6.14 6.27
CA GLY A 582 5.55 6.82 6.99
C GLY A 582 5.49 8.31 6.63
N ARG A 583 5.72 9.19 7.62
CA ARG A 583 5.81 10.65 7.44
C ARG A 583 7.17 11.13 6.92
N TRP A 584 8.19 10.29 6.89
CA TRP A 584 9.55 10.68 6.53
C TRP A 584 9.78 10.53 5.02
N GLN A 585 10.40 11.53 4.39
CA GLN A 585 10.73 11.54 2.98
C GLN A 585 12.25 11.38 2.81
N LEU A 586 12.70 10.28 2.22
CA LEU A 586 14.08 10.17 1.74
C LEU A 586 14.17 10.94 0.43
N TYR A 587 15.05 11.91 0.33
CA TYR A 587 15.13 12.77 -0.85
C TYR A 587 16.56 13.12 -1.24
N VAL A 588 16.70 13.61 -2.47
CA VAL A 588 17.95 14.14 -2.99
C VAL A 588 17.81 15.60 -3.38
N SER A 589 18.83 16.40 -3.07
CA SER A 589 18.89 17.81 -3.46
C SER A 589 20.30 18.19 -3.90
N PRO A 590 20.47 19.22 -4.74
CA PRO A 590 21.79 19.79 -4.98
C PRO A 590 22.36 20.32 -3.64
N ALA A 591 23.65 20.13 -3.42
CA ALA A 591 24.32 20.73 -2.27
C ALA A 591 24.44 22.25 -2.43
N THR A 592 24.36 22.97 -1.32
CA THR A 592 24.40 24.44 -1.28
C THR A 592 25.84 25.00 -1.35
N ASP A 593 26.86 24.16 -1.16
CA ASP A 593 28.26 24.58 -1.19
C ASP A 593 28.78 24.69 -2.63
N GLN A 594 29.31 25.87 -2.97
CA GLN A 594 29.77 26.22 -4.30
C GLN A 594 31.19 25.70 -4.62
N GLN A 595 31.97 25.24 -3.63
CA GLN A 595 33.36 24.85 -3.86
C GLN A 595 33.52 23.47 -4.48
N THR A 596 32.60 22.55 -4.23
CA THR A 596 32.58 21.22 -4.86
C THR A 596 31.15 20.80 -5.20
N PRO A 597 30.83 20.58 -6.50
CA PRO A 597 29.49 20.16 -6.88
C PRO A 597 29.21 18.79 -6.25
N SER A 598 28.18 18.74 -5.42
CA SER A 598 27.73 17.53 -4.73
C SER A 598 26.20 17.47 -4.69
N VAL A 599 25.67 16.28 -4.43
CA VAL A 599 24.26 15.96 -4.26
C VAL A 599 24.10 15.46 -2.83
N ASN A 600 23.19 16.07 -2.09
CA ASN A 600 22.84 15.63 -0.74
C ASN A 600 21.75 14.57 -0.83
N LEU A 601 21.93 13.46 -0.11
CA LEU A 601 20.89 12.50 0.22
C LEU A 601 20.50 12.74 1.68
N ALA A 602 19.21 12.94 1.95
CA ALA A 602 18.74 13.29 3.29
C ALA A 602 17.37 12.66 3.59
N LEU A 603 17.09 12.47 4.87
CA LEU A 603 15.79 12.03 5.36
C LEU A 603 15.10 13.18 6.09
N TYR A 604 13.97 13.63 5.55
CA TYR A 604 13.19 14.76 6.05
C TYR A 604 11.93 14.29 6.79
N ASP A 605 11.69 14.80 7.99
CA ASP A 605 10.40 14.62 8.67
C ASP A 605 9.44 15.75 8.29
N ALA A 606 8.45 15.43 7.46
CA ALA A 606 7.45 16.37 6.98
C ALA A 606 6.55 16.95 8.10
N TRP A 607 6.43 16.30 9.25
CA TRP A 607 5.63 16.82 10.35
C TRP A 607 6.36 17.90 11.14
N THR A 608 7.65 17.65 11.45
CA THR A 608 8.50 18.57 12.24
C THR A 608 9.26 19.57 11.36
N GLU A 609 9.20 19.39 10.05
CA GLU A 609 9.87 20.17 9.01
C GLU A 609 11.40 20.23 9.17
N LYS A 610 12.01 19.08 9.52
CA LYS A 610 13.44 18.98 9.78
C LYS A 610 14.07 17.77 9.12
N ASP A 611 15.29 17.95 8.66
CA ASP A 611 16.16 16.83 8.29
C ASP A 611 16.56 16.07 9.55
N LEU A 612 16.31 14.76 9.55
CA LEU A 612 16.76 13.84 10.58
C LEU A 612 18.24 13.50 10.40
N TRP A 613 18.68 13.37 9.15
CA TRP A 613 20.07 13.21 8.76
C TRP A 613 20.26 13.65 7.30
N SER A 614 21.50 14.00 6.94
CA SER A 614 21.90 14.38 5.58
C SER A 614 23.34 13.95 5.30
N GLN A 615 23.61 13.46 4.09
CA GLN A 615 24.94 13.04 3.64
C GLN A 615 25.24 13.53 2.21
N PRO A 616 26.39 14.17 1.98
CA PRO A 616 26.79 14.63 0.65
C PRO A 616 27.46 13.51 -0.16
N PHE A 617 27.19 13.49 -1.47
CA PHE A 617 27.81 12.62 -2.46
C PHE A 617 28.28 13.40 -3.69
N PRO A 618 29.32 12.93 -4.41
CA PRO A 618 29.69 13.51 -5.71
C PRO A 618 28.52 13.45 -6.72
N VAL A 619 28.35 14.47 -7.58
CA VAL A 619 27.21 14.58 -8.54
C VAL A 619 27.02 13.36 -9.45
N MET A 620 28.09 12.69 -9.84
CA MET A 620 28.04 11.52 -10.74
C MET A 620 27.81 10.19 -10.01
N SER A 621 27.45 10.24 -8.72
CA SER A 621 27.08 9.04 -7.96
C SER A 621 25.73 8.49 -8.43
N LYS A 622 25.57 7.17 -8.34
CA LYS A 622 24.31 6.48 -8.65
C LYS A 622 23.84 5.68 -7.45
N SER A 623 22.53 5.55 -7.31
CA SER A 623 21.93 4.88 -6.17
C SER A 623 20.83 3.89 -6.57
N CYS A 624 20.56 2.94 -5.68
CA CYS A 624 19.54 1.92 -5.84
C CYS A 624 18.85 1.69 -4.50
N LEU A 625 17.52 1.72 -4.47
CA LEU A 625 16.75 1.31 -3.29
C LEU A 625 16.78 -0.21 -3.16
N ILE A 626 16.99 -0.70 -1.94
CA ILE A 626 17.05 -2.12 -1.61
C ILE A 626 15.95 -2.40 -0.60
N GLY A 627 14.96 -3.20 -1.00
CA GLY A 627 13.78 -3.45 -0.17
C GLY A 627 13.04 -2.15 0.18
N THR A 628 12.62 -2.03 1.44
CA THR A 628 11.91 -0.85 1.96
C THR A 628 12.77 0.00 2.92
N ASP A 629 13.97 -0.45 3.25
CA ASP A 629 14.74 0.01 4.41
C ASP A 629 16.20 0.34 4.13
N GLU A 630 16.75 -0.04 2.98
CA GLU A 630 18.15 0.18 2.60
C GLU A 630 18.28 0.98 1.29
N ILE A 631 19.37 1.75 1.18
CA ILE A 631 19.77 2.40 -0.07
C ILE A 631 21.26 2.17 -0.31
N ALA A 632 21.60 1.74 -1.52
CA ALA A 632 22.97 1.64 -1.99
C ALA A 632 23.37 2.89 -2.78
N VAL A 633 24.61 3.34 -2.61
CA VAL A 633 25.22 4.43 -3.39
C VAL A 633 26.59 3.98 -3.91
N VAL A 634 26.83 4.15 -5.20
CA VAL A 634 28.14 3.96 -5.84
C VAL A 634 28.63 5.31 -6.36
N GLN A 635 29.83 5.69 -5.94
CA GLN A 635 30.50 6.90 -6.39
C GLN A 635 31.38 6.61 -7.62
N PRO A 636 31.71 7.64 -8.43
CA PRO A 636 32.55 7.46 -9.64
C PRO A 636 33.94 6.88 -9.38
N ASN A 637 34.49 7.14 -8.19
CA ASN A 637 35.78 6.58 -7.76
C ASN A 637 35.69 5.11 -7.33
N GLY A 638 34.52 4.47 -7.42
CA GLY A 638 34.27 3.09 -7.03
C GLY A 638 33.87 2.90 -5.57
N ALA A 639 33.81 3.95 -4.75
CA ALA A 639 33.34 3.80 -3.37
C ALA A 639 31.85 3.37 -3.36
N PHE A 640 31.59 2.20 -2.78
CA PHE A 640 30.26 1.62 -2.61
C PHE A 640 29.88 1.63 -1.13
N GLN A 641 28.65 2.02 -0.86
CA GLN A 641 28.08 1.94 0.47
C GLN A 641 26.61 1.55 0.43
N VAL A 642 26.19 0.78 1.41
CA VAL A 642 24.78 0.51 1.72
C VAL A 642 24.46 1.19 3.04
N MET A 643 23.34 1.88 3.09
CA MET A 643 22.88 2.64 4.25
C MET A 643 21.49 2.18 4.65
N ASN A 644 21.25 2.08 5.95
CA ASN A 644 19.90 1.98 6.49
C ASN A 644 19.22 3.35 6.38
N ILE A 645 18.06 3.40 5.72
CA ILE A 645 17.35 4.66 5.41
C ILE A 645 16.89 5.37 6.68
N ALA A 646 16.29 4.66 7.63
CA ALA A 646 15.72 5.28 8.83
C ALA A 646 16.79 5.95 9.71
N SER A 647 17.95 5.30 9.88
CA SER A 647 19.02 5.80 10.76
C SER A 647 20.11 6.62 10.05
N GLY A 648 20.21 6.52 8.72
CA GLY A 648 21.29 7.11 7.93
C GLY A 648 22.66 6.44 8.16
N ARG A 649 22.71 5.33 8.92
CA ARG A 649 23.96 4.62 9.21
C ARG A 649 24.39 3.77 8.02
N VAL A 650 25.67 3.84 7.70
CA VAL A 650 26.31 2.94 6.73
C VAL A 650 26.39 1.55 7.36
N VAL A 651 25.78 0.56 6.71
CA VAL A 651 25.79 -0.85 7.15
C VAL A 651 26.88 -1.65 6.43
N VAL A 652 27.17 -1.29 5.17
CA VAL A 652 28.24 -1.91 4.37
C VAL A 652 29.00 -0.82 3.64
N GLN A 653 30.32 -0.98 3.58
CA GLN A 653 31.20 -0.14 2.78
C GLN A 653 32.22 -1.01 2.05
N GLN A 654 32.48 -0.71 0.77
CA GLN A 654 33.48 -1.41 -0.02
C GLN A 654 34.05 -0.53 -1.12
N GLN A 655 35.29 -0.81 -1.53
CA GLN A 655 35.91 -0.17 -2.70
C GLN A 655 35.77 -1.08 -3.93
N LEU A 656 35.01 -0.63 -4.92
CA LEU A 656 34.88 -1.25 -6.24
C LEU A 656 35.84 -0.59 -7.24
N ASP A 657 35.85 -1.10 -8.48
CA ASP A 657 36.60 -0.48 -9.56
C ASP A 657 35.97 0.86 -9.98
N ALA A 658 36.80 1.90 -10.11
CA ALA A 658 36.37 3.20 -10.60
C ALA A 658 35.89 3.12 -12.05
N GLN A 659 34.76 3.76 -12.35
CA GLN A 659 34.16 3.79 -13.68
C GLN A 659 33.11 4.90 -13.79
N SER A 660 32.82 5.34 -15.01
CA SER A 660 31.73 6.28 -15.29
C SER A 660 30.39 5.53 -15.21
N LEU A 661 29.50 5.93 -14.29
CA LEU A 661 28.26 5.21 -13.99
C LEU A 661 27.04 5.85 -14.68
N SER A 662 26.26 5.04 -15.39
CA SER A 662 24.92 5.42 -15.85
C SER A 662 23.84 5.01 -14.85
N ALA A 663 23.93 3.79 -14.32
CA ALA A 663 23.03 3.23 -13.31
C ALA A 663 23.74 2.21 -12.41
N VAL A 664 23.12 1.90 -11.28
CA VAL A 664 23.50 0.78 -10.41
C VAL A 664 22.24 0.00 -10.02
N HIS A 665 22.36 -1.32 -9.99
CA HIS A 665 21.33 -2.23 -9.52
C HIS A 665 21.89 -3.12 -8.44
N VAL A 666 21.15 -3.27 -7.33
CA VAL A 666 21.58 -4.11 -6.21
C VAL A 666 20.47 -5.08 -5.85
N HIS A 667 20.80 -6.38 -5.87
CA HIS A 667 19.92 -7.44 -5.39
C HIS A 667 20.40 -7.91 -4.03
N ARG A 668 19.49 -7.92 -3.04
CA ARG A 668 19.76 -8.41 -1.68
C ARG A 668 19.46 -9.90 -1.59
N PHE A 669 20.47 -10.68 -1.26
CA PHE A 669 20.37 -12.07 -0.81
C PHE A 669 20.54 -12.12 0.71
N PRO A 670 20.20 -13.23 1.39
CA PRO A 670 20.30 -13.31 2.86
C PRO A 670 21.67 -12.92 3.42
N ASP A 671 22.76 -13.36 2.79
CA ASP A 671 24.14 -13.19 3.26
C ASP A 671 25.00 -12.23 2.41
N ARG A 672 24.49 -11.76 1.26
CA ARG A 672 25.26 -10.96 0.29
C ARG A 672 24.41 -9.98 -0.51
N TYR A 673 25.07 -8.98 -1.08
CA TYR A 673 24.55 -8.12 -2.14
C TYR A 673 25.17 -8.52 -3.48
N ILE A 674 24.35 -8.66 -4.52
CA ILE A 674 24.82 -8.70 -5.91
C ILE A 674 24.69 -7.29 -6.48
N VAL A 675 25.83 -6.67 -6.79
CA VAL A 675 25.92 -5.28 -7.26
C VAL A 675 26.26 -5.29 -8.74
N ALA A 676 25.31 -4.91 -9.58
CA ALA A 676 25.48 -4.76 -11.02
C ALA A 676 25.62 -3.27 -11.37
N THR A 677 26.67 -2.93 -12.11
CA THR A 677 26.97 -1.55 -12.50
C THR A 677 26.80 -1.37 -14.01
N ASN A 678 26.27 -0.22 -14.42
CA ASN A 678 26.12 0.14 -15.81
C ASN A 678 27.01 1.34 -16.15
N ARG A 679 27.66 1.26 -17.32
CA ARG A 679 28.65 2.23 -17.79
C ARG A 679 28.00 3.39 -18.55
N ALA A 680 28.46 4.61 -18.29
CA ALA A 680 27.97 5.82 -18.99
C ALA A 680 28.65 6.05 -20.35
N ASP A 681 29.85 5.52 -20.55
CA ASP A 681 30.61 5.59 -21.81
C ASP A 681 30.14 4.55 -22.84
N TYR A 682 29.13 3.75 -22.50
CA TYR A 682 28.55 2.76 -23.39
C TYR A 682 27.60 3.42 -24.40
N GLY A 683 28.16 3.85 -25.53
CA GLY A 683 27.38 4.19 -26.72
C GLY A 683 27.03 2.91 -27.44
N GLY A 684 25.83 2.35 -27.20
CA GLY A 684 25.39 1.09 -27.78
C GLY A 684 25.72 0.99 -29.29
N ARG A 685 26.11 -0.20 -29.75
CA ARG A 685 26.35 -0.45 -31.17
C ARG A 685 25.09 -0.02 -31.95
N GLN A 686 25.21 1.01 -32.80
CA GLN A 686 24.10 1.65 -33.52
C GLN A 686 23.28 0.71 -34.44
N THR A 687 23.67 -0.56 -34.57
CA THR A 687 23.06 -1.56 -35.43
C THR A 687 22.13 -2.56 -34.72
N LEU A 688 22.11 -2.62 -33.37
CA LEU A 688 21.25 -3.54 -32.62
C LEU A 688 20.20 -2.75 -31.82
N ARG A 689 18.91 -2.99 -32.10
CA ARG A 689 17.82 -2.49 -31.25
C ARG A 689 17.62 -3.46 -30.09
N TYR A 690 18.12 -3.09 -28.91
CA TYR A 690 17.82 -3.79 -27.67
C TYR A 690 16.35 -3.53 -27.30
N ASN A 691 15.52 -4.56 -27.33
CA ASN A 691 14.18 -4.51 -26.75
C ASN A 691 14.21 -5.30 -25.45
N VAL A 692 13.79 -4.66 -24.36
CA VAL A 692 13.42 -5.36 -23.11
C VAL A 692 12.39 -6.43 -23.47
N LEU A 693 12.61 -7.64 -22.98
CA LEU A 693 11.91 -8.87 -23.37
C LEU A 693 10.39 -8.78 -23.18
N GLY A 694 9.65 -8.33 -24.21
CA GLY A 694 8.19 -8.31 -24.23
C GLY A 694 7.54 -7.64 -23.01
N THR A 695 6.22 -7.82 -22.87
CA THR A 695 5.41 -7.21 -21.79
C THR A 695 5.38 -8.02 -20.49
N ASN A 696 6.00 -9.22 -20.47
CA ASN A 696 5.82 -10.20 -19.39
C ASN A 696 7.01 -10.29 -18.45
N ILE A 697 8.13 -9.63 -18.76
CA ILE A 697 9.35 -9.65 -17.94
C ILE A 697 9.75 -8.21 -17.63
N SER A 698 9.82 -7.91 -16.34
CA SER A 698 10.44 -6.68 -15.87
C SER A 698 11.94 -6.90 -15.76
N ALA A 699 12.75 -6.08 -16.44
CA ALA A 699 14.20 -6.22 -16.44
C ALA A 699 14.91 -4.86 -16.56
N ALA A 700 16.09 -4.76 -15.95
CA ALA A 700 16.98 -3.61 -16.04
C ALA A 700 18.19 -3.91 -16.94
N GLU A 701 18.66 -2.94 -17.70
CA GLU A 701 19.84 -3.10 -18.54
C GLU A 701 21.13 -3.09 -17.69
N VAL A 702 22.02 -4.04 -17.98
CA VAL A 702 23.31 -4.22 -17.31
C VAL A 702 24.40 -4.41 -18.36
N SER A 703 25.21 -3.37 -18.51
CA SER A 703 26.44 -3.34 -19.32
C SER A 703 27.59 -2.81 -18.48
N GLY A 704 28.35 -3.72 -17.84
CA GLY A 704 29.40 -3.36 -16.90
C GLY A 704 29.85 -4.53 -16.02
N LYS A 705 30.14 -4.24 -14.76
CA LYS A 705 30.71 -5.21 -13.79
C LYS A 705 29.68 -5.63 -12.76
N ILE A 706 29.68 -6.91 -12.42
CA ILE A 706 28.87 -7.53 -11.38
C ILE A 706 29.78 -8.01 -10.25
N TYR A 707 29.45 -7.62 -9.03
CA TYR A 707 30.17 -7.96 -7.81
C TYR A 707 29.26 -8.71 -6.84
N ALA A 708 29.85 -9.55 -5.99
CA ALA A 708 29.18 -10.09 -4.82
C ALA A 708 29.88 -9.58 -3.55
N ILE A 709 29.12 -8.91 -2.68
CA ILE A 709 29.61 -8.27 -1.46
C ILE A 709 28.92 -8.89 -0.24
N ALA A 710 29.67 -9.30 0.76
CA ALA A 710 29.13 -9.87 2.00
C ALA A 710 28.34 -8.83 2.80
N ARG A 711 27.17 -9.20 3.35
CA ARG A 711 26.32 -8.27 4.13
C ARG A 711 26.87 -7.98 5.52
N ASP A 712 27.55 -8.95 6.11
CA ASP A 712 28.07 -8.87 7.49
C ASP A 712 29.36 -8.05 7.59
N SER A 713 30.24 -8.19 6.59
CA SER A 713 31.61 -7.71 6.61
C SER A 713 31.89 -6.66 5.54
N GLY A 714 31.03 -6.53 4.52
CA GLY A 714 31.28 -5.70 3.34
C GLY A 714 32.39 -6.21 2.44
N SER A 715 32.95 -7.39 2.72
CA SER A 715 34.05 -7.96 1.94
C SER A 715 33.58 -8.44 0.56
N GLN A 716 34.43 -8.31 -0.46
CA GLN A 716 34.15 -8.89 -1.78
C GLN A 716 34.27 -10.42 -1.72
N LEU A 717 33.23 -11.12 -2.14
CA LEU A 717 33.14 -12.58 -2.09
C LEU A 717 33.74 -13.25 -3.33
N TRP A 718 33.55 -12.66 -4.51
CA TRP A 718 34.12 -13.18 -5.75
C TRP A 718 35.57 -12.75 -5.93
N LYS A 719 36.41 -13.63 -6.50
CA LYS A 719 37.82 -13.31 -6.76
C LYS A 719 38.00 -12.14 -7.73
N LYS A 720 37.10 -12.03 -8.71
CA LYS A 720 37.04 -10.95 -9.70
C LYS A 720 35.58 -10.65 -10.03
N PRO A 721 35.23 -9.40 -10.39
CA PRO A 721 33.91 -9.10 -10.91
C PRO A 721 33.66 -9.83 -12.23
N VAL A 722 32.40 -10.19 -12.47
CA VAL A 722 31.95 -10.71 -13.77
C VAL A 722 31.64 -9.52 -14.67
N VAL A 723 32.20 -9.51 -15.88
CA VAL A 723 31.96 -8.45 -16.87
C VAL A 723 30.91 -8.95 -17.85
N VAL A 724 29.86 -8.16 -18.06
CA VAL A 724 28.77 -8.47 -18.99
C VAL A 724 28.46 -7.25 -19.86
N GLU A 725 28.05 -7.49 -21.10
CA GLU A 725 27.70 -6.45 -22.07
C GLU A 725 26.35 -6.78 -22.71
N ASP A 726 25.46 -5.78 -22.73
CA ASP A 726 24.12 -5.85 -23.32
C ASP A 726 23.20 -6.92 -22.73
N PHE A 727 23.34 -7.20 -21.44
CA PHE A 727 22.42 -8.10 -20.76
C PHE A 727 21.30 -7.30 -20.09
N ALA A 728 20.09 -7.87 -20.10
CA ALA A 728 18.99 -7.48 -19.27
C ALA A 728 18.97 -8.39 -18.02
N MET A 729 18.82 -7.77 -16.86
CA MET A 729 18.69 -8.40 -15.56
C MET A 729 17.22 -8.39 -15.15
N PRO A 730 16.53 -9.54 -15.15
CA PRO A 730 15.18 -9.64 -14.61
C PRO A 730 15.12 -9.11 -13.17
N THR A 731 14.11 -8.28 -12.87
CA THR A 731 13.95 -7.63 -11.56
C THR A 731 13.47 -8.61 -10.50
N TYR A 732 12.78 -9.69 -10.89
CA TYR A 732 12.46 -10.80 -10.00
C TYR A 732 13.41 -11.98 -10.19
N GLN A 733 14.13 -12.32 -9.12
CA GLN A 733 14.94 -13.52 -9.01
C GLN A 733 14.87 -14.02 -7.54
N PRO A 734 14.53 -15.30 -7.28
CA PRO A 734 14.38 -15.81 -5.93
C PRO A 734 15.69 -15.74 -5.13
N THR A 735 15.64 -15.13 -3.96
CA THR A 735 16.82 -14.80 -3.14
C THR A 735 17.34 -15.98 -2.30
N GLY A 736 16.62 -17.11 -2.27
CA GLY A 736 17.03 -18.35 -1.62
C GLY A 736 17.76 -19.34 -2.54
N LEU A 737 17.91 -19.01 -3.83
CA LEU A 737 18.60 -19.85 -4.80
C LEU A 737 20.07 -19.42 -4.98
N PRO A 738 21.00 -20.35 -5.24
CA PRO A 738 22.42 -20.05 -5.47
C PRO A 738 22.65 -19.56 -6.91
N ALA A 739 21.69 -18.90 -7.53
CA ALA A 739 21.67 -18.60 -8.96
C ALA A 739 21.26 -17.15 -9.25
N PHE A 740 21.91 -16.54 -10.23
CA PHE A 740 21.60 -15.21 -10.73
C PHE A 740 21.62 -15.21 -12.25
N THR A 741 20.50 -14.88 -12.88
CA THR A 741 20.29 -15.02 -14.32
C THR A 741 20.22 -13.68 -15.03
N LEU A 742 20.83 -13.64 -16.21
CA LEU A 742 20.86 -12.53 -17.14
C LEU A 742 20.37 -13.03 -18.50
N LEU A 743 19.63 -12.19 -19.20
CA LEU A 743 19.05 -12.50 -20.51
C LEU A 743 19.51 -11.46 -21.52
N LYS A 744 19.74 -11.85 -22.76
CA LYS A 744 20.12 -10.93 -23.84
C LYS A 744 19.20 -11.19 -25.03
N LEU A 745 18.73 -10.12 -25.67
CA LEU A 745 17.91 -10.18 -26.87
C LEU A 745 18.60 -9.40 -27.99
N LEU A 746 18.98 -10.09 -29.05
CA LEU A 746 19.62 -9.51 -30.23
C LEU A 746 18.63 -9.53 -31.39
N GLN A 747 18.37 -8.37 -31.99
CA GLN A 747 17.62 -8.25 -33.23
C GLN A 747 18.56 -7.88 -34.36
N SER A 748 18.78 -8.80 -35.32
CA SER A 748 19.57 -8.49 -36.52
C SER A 748 18.82 -7.52 -37.45
N SER A 749 19.52 -6.51 -37.97
CA SER A 749 18.99 -5.53 -38.93
C SER A 749 18.97 -6.02 -40.39
N SER A 750 19.46 -7.22 -40.69
CA SER A 750 19.55 -7.74 -42.06
C SER A 750 18.19 -8.23 -42.63
N ARG A 751 18.12 -8.44 -43.95
CA ARG A 751 16.90 -8.91 -44.66
C ARG A 751 16.56 -10.35 -44.22
N GLY A 752 15.78 -10.44 -43.15
CA GLY A 752 15.39 -11.69 -42.50
C GLY A 752 15.49 -11.51 -40.99
N GLN A 753 14.57 -10.71 -40.43
CA GLN A 753 14.52 -10.35 -39.00
C GLN A 753 14.56 -11.58 -38.10
N ARG A 754 15.76 -12.04 -37.72
CA ARG A 754 15.94 -13.12 -36.76
C ARG A 754 16.27 -12.50 -35.41
N THR A 755 15.36 -12.70 -34.47
CA THR A 755 15.57 -12.36 -33.06
C THR A 755 16.23 -13.56 -32.39
N MET A 756 17.42 -13.35 -31.83
CA MET A 756 18.16 -14.37 -31.08
C MET A 756 18.17 -13.98 -29.60
N ALA A 757 17.95 -14.95 -28.73
CA ALA A 757 18.06 -14.75 -27.30
C ALA A 757 19.24 -15.54 -26.72
N SER A 758 19.86 -14.99 -25.68
CA SER A 758 20.89 -15.67 -24.90
C SER A 758 20.52 -15.62 -23.42
N ALA A 759 20.91 -16.62 -22.66
CA ALA A 759 20.71 -16.66 -21.22
C ALA A 759 21.99 -17.11 -20.54
N LEU A 760 22.40 -16.35 -19.52
CA LEU A 760 23.57 -16.59 -18.68
C LEU A 760 23.08 -16.73 -17.23
N CYS A 761 23.37 -17.85 -16.59
CA CYS A 761 23.11 -18.06 -15.17
C CYS A 761 24.43 -18.25 -14.44
N LEU A 762 24.66 -17.43 -13.42
CA LEU A 762 25.84 -17.40 -12.58
C LEU A 762 25.52 -18.05 -11.24
N ASP A 763 26.50 -18.77 -10.68
CA ASP A 763 26.48 -19.14 -9.28
C ASP A 763 26.82 -17.92 -8.42
N ILE A 764 25.92 -17.52 -7.52
CA ILE A 764 26.12 -16.34 -6.66
C ILE A 764 27.29 -16.50 -5.68
N ARG A 765 27.75 -17.74 -5.44
CA ARG A 765 28.80 -18.04 -4.47
C ARG A 765 30.17 -17.61 -4.96
N ASP A 766 30.46 -17.83 -6.23
CA ASP A 766 31.79 -17.59 -6.81
C ASP A 766 31.78 -16.86 -8.16
N GLY A 767 30.61 -16.58 -8.74
CA GLY A 767 30.46 -15.86 -10.00
C GLY A 767 30.69 -16.72 -11.23
N SER A 768 30.86 -18.04 -11.08
CA SER A 768 31.06 -18.95 -12.20
C SER A 768 29.75 -19.18 -12.97
N PRO A 769 29.80 -19.34 -14.31
CA PRO A 769 28.61 -19.68 -15.08
C PRO A 769 28.21 -21.14 -14.83
N ILE A 770 26.98 -21.35 -14.38
CA ILE A 770 26.36 -22.67 -14.20
C ILE A 770 25.48 -23.08 -15.37
N PHE A 771 25.10 -22.10 -16.19
CA PHE A 771 24.38 -22.29 -17.45
C PHE A 771 24.67 -21.12 -18.38
N PHE A 772 24.95 -21.40 -19.65
CA PHE A 772 25.09 -20.38 -20.68
C PHE A 772 24.63 -20.93 -22.02
N GLU A 773 23.58 -20.34 -22.58
CA GLU A 773 23.06 -20.66 -23.91
C GLU A 773 23.03 -19.39 -24.75
N ARG A 774 23.64 -19.42 -25.95
CA ARG A 774 23.81 -18.25 -26.83
C ARG A 774 22.76 -18.17 -27.93
N ASN A 775 22.14 -19.29 -28.26
CA ASN A 775 21.31 -19.42 -29.46
C ASN A 775 19.90 -19.92 -29.10
N LEU A 776 19.23 -19.25 -28.17
CA LEU A 776 17.83 -19.52 -27.87
C LEU A 776 16.95 -18.99 -29.01
N SER A 777 16.03 -19.83 -29.45
CA SER A 777 14.98 -19.40 -30.37
C SER A 777 14.00 -18.51 -29.62
N TYR A 778 13.85 -17.24 -30.01
CA TYR A 778 12.89 -16.36 -29.35
C TYR A 778 11.46 -16.70 -29.80
N THR A 779 10.74 -17.48 -28.99
CA THR A 779 9.35 -17.90 -29.29
C THR A 779 8.31 -17.18 -28.43
N SER A 780 8.70 -16.75 -27.23
CA SER A 780 7.86 -16.02 -26.27
C SER A 780 8.72 -15.17 -25.34
N ALA A 781 8.12 -14.18 -24.67
CA ALA A 781 8.79 -13.39 -23.64
C ALA A 781 8.61 -14.03 -22.25
N ASN A 782 8.95 -15.31 -22.11
CA ASN A 782 8.78 -16.04 -20.85
C ASN A 782 10.13 -16.18 -20.13
N PHE A 783 10.14 -15.82 -18.84
CA PHE A 783 11.24 -16.09 -17.93
C PHE A 783 10.66 -16.50 -16.58
N GLN A 784 11.10 -17.66 -16.09
CA GLN A 784 10.77 -18.10 -14.74
C GLN A 784 11.96 -18.86 -14.19
N ILE A 785 12.31 -18.59 -12.94
CA ILE A 785 13.30 -19.34 -12.19
C ILE A 785 12.66 -19.83 -10.89
N SER A 786 12.80 -21.12 -10.61
CA SER A 786 12.30 -21.75 -9.38
C SER A 786 13.25 -22.87 -8.96
N GLY A 787 13.27 -23.22 -7.69
CA GLY A 787 14.11 -24.29 -7.17
C GLY A 787 13.35 -25.32 -6.34
N VAL A 788 13.96 -26.49 -6.21
CA VAL A 788 13.55 -27.56 -5.30
C VAL A 788 14.77 -27.89 -4.43
N PRO A 789 14.98 -27.16 -3.32
CA PRO A 789 16.19 -27.29 -2.50
C PRO A 789 16.43 -28.71 -1.97
N SER A 790 15.36 -29.46 -1.68
CA SER A 790 15.45 -30.85 -1.22
C SER A 790 16.06 -31.81 -2.27
N LEU A 791 16.02 -31.44 -3.54
CA LEU A 791 16.58 -32.19 -4.67
C LEU A 791 17.84 -31.54 -5.25
N ASN A 792 18.30 -30.40 -4.70
CA ASN A 792 19.41 -29.61 -5.24
C ASN A 792 19.20 -29.22 -6.73
N MET A 793 17.95 -28.91 -7.10
CA MET A 793 17.57 -28.58 -8.48
C MET A 793 17.09 -27.14 -8.62
N ILE A 794 17.43 -26.51 -9.74
CA ILE A 794 16.85 -25.26 -10.21
C ILE A 794 16.22 -25.49 -11.58
N ASN A 795 15.01 -25.00 -11.79
CA ASN A 795 14.32 -24.99 -13.07
C ASN A 795 14.32 -23.57 -13.63
N LEU A 796 14.82 -23.44 -14.85
CA LEU A 796 14.89 -22.18 -15.59
C LEU A 796 14.06 -22.30 -16.87
N THR A 797 12.94 -21.58 -16.92
CA THR A 797 12.08 -21.48 -18.10
C THR A 797 12.50 -20.27 -18.91
N LEU A 798 12.77 -20.47 -20.21
CA LEU A 798 13.36 -19.46 -21.08
C LEU A 798 12.46 -19.10 -22.29
N PRO A 799 12.79 -18.02 -23.03
CA PRO A 799 12.04 -17.55 -24.21
C PRO A 799 11.82 -18.56 -25.34
N ASP A 800 12.56 -19.66 -25.36
CA ASP A 800 12.41 -20.76 -26.33
C ASP A 800 11.35 -21.80 -25.92
N ASN A 801 10.58 -21.52 -24.85
CA ASN A 801 9.58 -22.41 -24.27
C ASN A 801 10.17 -23.78 -23.87
N LYS A 802 11.43 -23.80 -23.43
CA LYS A 802 12.03 -24.96 -22.77
C LYS A 802 12.21 -24.70 -21.29
N VAL A 803 12.16 -25.78 -20.52
CA VAL A 803 12.56 -25.80 -19.12
C VAL A 803 13.92 -26.47 -19.03
N TYR A 804 14.90 -25.69 -18.56
CA TYR A 804 16.25 -26.14 -18.29
C TYR A 804 16.36 -26.47 -16.80
N THR A 805 16.51 -27.75 -16.48
CA THR A 805 16.76 -28.22 -15.11
C THR A 805 18.26 -28.27 -14.87
N ILE A 806 18.73 -27.47 -13.91
CA ILE A 806 20.12 -27.38 -13.45
C ILE A 806 20.22 -28.15 -12.14
N GLN A 807 20.89 -29.30 -12.18
CA GLN A 807 21.15 -30.15 -11.02
C GLN A 807 22.50 -29.79 -10.40
N PHE A 808 22.51 -29.42 -9.12
CA PHE A 808 23.76 -29.24 -8.35
C PHE A 808 24.22 -30.57 -7.79
N THR A 809 25.49 -30.89 -8.00
CA THR A 809 26.10 -32.16 -7.56
C THR A 809 27.27 -31.89 -6.60
N THR A 810 27.78 -32.96 -5.97
CA THR A 810 29.02 -32.92 -5.19
C THR A 810 30.26 -33.26 -6.04
N ASN A 811 30.10 -33.51 -7.34
CA ASN A 811 31.21 -33.83 -8.23
C ASN A 811 32.12 -32.60 -8.36
N PRO A 812 33.45 -32.75 -8.46
CA PRO A 812 34.33 -31.59 -8.62
C PRO A 812 33.97 -30.82 -9.89
N ARG A 813 33.94 -29.48 -9.80
CA ARG A 813 33.85 -28.63 -11.00
C ARG A 813 35.06 -28.92 -11.88
N SER A 814 34.83 -29.17 -13.17
CA SER A 814 35.93 -29.05 -14.13
C SER A 814 36.53 -27.66 -13.99
N GLU A 815 37.86 -27.53 -13.98
CA GLU A 815 38.56 -26.23 -14.05
C GLU A 815 38.25 -25.57 -15.40
N GLN A 816 37.03 -25.06 -15.56
CA GLN A 816 36.73 -24.08 -16.58
C GLN A 816 37.32 -22.78 -16.04
N GLY A 817 38.39 -22.32 -16.67
CA GLY A 817 38.91 -20.96 -16.45
C GLY A 817 37.79 -19.93 -16.63
N PRO A 818 38.00 -18.67 -16.21
CA PRO A 818 36.99 -17.63 -16.36
C PRO A 818 36.43 -17.69 -17.78
N VAL A 819 35.13 -17.94 -17.91
CA VAL A 819 34.46 -17.82 -19.20
C VAL A 819 34.53 -16.35 -19.53
N GLU A 820 35.52 -15.96 -20.34
CA GLU A 820 35.41 -14.75 -21.12
C GLU A 820 34.15 -14.91 -21.96
N ILE A 821 33.08 -14.22 -21.56
CA ILE A 821 31.90 -14.04 -22.40
C ILE A 821 32.41 -13.22 -23.57
N PRO A 822 32.67 -13.80 -24.75
CA PRO A 822 33.30 -13.08 -25.84
C PRO A 822 32.34 -11.99 -26.29
N ALA A 823 32.86 -10.81 -26.64
CA ALA A 823 32.08 -9.83 -27.37
C ALA A 823 31.50 -10.51 -28.63
N ASP A 824 30.22 -10.28 -28.93
CA ASP A 824 29.56 -10.78 -30.13
C ASP A 824 30.19 -10.09 -31.37
N ASP A 825 31.35 -10.57 -31.82
CA ASP A 825 32.14 -9.93 -32.86
C ASP A 825 31.91 -10.48 -34.26
N GLN A 826 30.95 -11.38 -34.48
CA GLN A 826 30.65 -11.85 -35.83
C GLN A 826 29.16 -11.96 -36.11
N ASP A 827 28.72 -11.19 -37.11
CA ASP A 827 27.54 -11.50 -37.90
C ASP A 827 27.76 -12.92 -38.47
N PRO A 828 26.87 -13.89 -38.19
CA PRO A 828 27.07 -15.28 -38.63
C PRO A 828 27.13 -15.44 -40.17
N ASP A 829 26.84 -14.38 -40.93
CA ASP A 829 26.93 -14.34 -42.39
C ASP A 829 28.34 -14.02 -42.93
N ASP A 830 29.34 -13.73 -42.09
CA ASP A 830 30.72 -13.45 -42.54
C ASP A 830 31.66 -14.66 -42.43
N LYS A 831 31.13 -15.86 -42.72
CA LYS A 831 31.97 -17.00 -43.11
C LYS A 831 32.14 -16.97 -44.62
N THR A 832 33.27 -16.45 -45.04
CA THR A 832 33.76 -16.50 -46.42
C THR A 832 33.60 -17.89 -47.04
N GLU A 833 32.88 -17.92 -48.17
CA GLU A 833 32.85 -19.04 -49.12
C GLU A 833 34.26 -19.31 -49.67
N GLU A 834 35.02 -20.18 -49.03
CA GLU A 834 36.18 -20.83 -49.65
C GLU A 834 36.24 -22.27 -49.15
N ASP A 835 35.36 -23.11 -49.69
CA ASP A 835 35.65 -24.49 -50.09
C ASP A 835 34.35 -25.24 -50.41
N ALA A 836 33.97 -25.23 -51.69
CA ALA A 836 33.07 -26.22 -52.23
C ALA A 836 33.49 -26.58 -53.67
N ASN A 837 34.16 -27.72 -53.80
CA ASN A 837 34.38 -28.40 -55.07
C ASN A 837 33.04 -28.69 -55.79
N PRO A 838 33.01 -28.71 -57.13
CA PRO A 838 31.78 -28.71 -57.90
C PRO A 838 31.18 -30.13 -58.01
N VAL A 839 29.88 -30.25 -57.74
CA VAL A 839 29.09 -31.41 -58.19
C VAL A 839 28.24 -30.97 -59.40
N PRO A 840 28.27 -31.74 -60.50
CA PRO A 840 27.73 -31.31 -61.80
C PRO A 840 26.22 -31.59 -61.95
N GLY A 841 25.57 -30.71 -62.71
CA GLY A 841 24.43 -31.09 -63.55
C GLY A 841 23.05 -30.89 -62.94
N LEU A 842 22.43 -29.75 -63.24
CA LEU A 842 20.97 -29.70 -63.43
C LEU A 842 20.63 -28.82 -64.64
N ASN A 843 20.05 -29.50 -65.62
CA ASN A 843 19.70 -29.05 -66.95
C ASN A 843 18.42 -28.21 -66.89
N LEU A 844 18.54 -26.88 -67.02
CA LEU A 844 17.42 -25.95 -67.07
C LEU A 844 16.98 -25.70 -68.53
N LYS A 845 16.31 -26.70 -69.14
CA LYS A 845 15.45 -26.49 -70.29
C LYS A 845 14.00 -26.50 -69.81
N GLY A 846 13.39 -25.32 -69.70
CA GLY A 846 11.93 -25.25 -69.50
C GLY A 846 11.36 -24.03 -68.79
N LEU A 847 11.96 -22.84 -68.85
CA LEU A 847 11.31 -21.63 -68.33
C LEU A 847 11.24 -20.48 -69.36
N PRO A 848 10.11 -19.74 -69.43
CA PRO A 848 9.73 -18.97 -70.61
C PRO A 848 10.31 -17.54 -70.66
N ALA A 849 10.47 -17.06 -71.90
CA ALA A 849 11.16 -15.83 -72.31
C ALA A 849 10.38 -14.52 -72.05
N ARG A 850 10.25 -14.10 -70.78
CA ARG A 850 9.80 -12.75 -70.43
C ARG A 850 10.60 -12.09 -69.32
N LEU A 851 11.93 -12.20 -69.37
CA LEU A 851 12.85 -11.37 -68.59
C LEU A 851 14.13 -11.10 -69.38
N ARG A 852 14.01 -10.28 -70.42
CA ARG A 852 15.13 -9.58 -71.04
C ARG A 852 14.64 -8.19 -71.38
N ASN A 853 14.83 -7.24 -70.47
CA ASN A 853 15.32 -5.89 -70.77
C ASN A 853 15.18 -4.98 -69.55
N LEU A 854 16.29 -4.28 -69.30
CA LEU A 854 16.49 -3.03 -68.56
C LEU A 854 17.01 -3.11 -67.11
N ARG A 855 18.11 -2.37 -66.98
CA ARG A 855 19.05 -2.17 -65.89
C ARG A 855 18.59 -0.97 -65.00
N PRO A 856 19.35 -0.59 -63.94
CA PRO A 856 18.81 -0.19 -62.65
C PRO A 856 18.50 1.31 -62.51
N GLY A 857 17.71 1.66 -61.49
CA GLY A 857 17.53 3.03 -61.00
C GLY A 857 17.36 3.04 -59.47
N PRO A 858 17.85 4.08 -58.77
CA PRO A 858 18.00 4.07 -57.31
C PRO A 858 16.78 4.62 -56.54
N GLU A 859 16.78 4.33 -55.24
CA GLU A 859 16.08 4.99 -54.13
C GLU A 859 14.53 4.99 -54.08
N ARG A 860 14.00 4.25 -53.09
CA ARG A 860 13.44 4.83 -51.85
C ARG A 860 13.38 3.80 -50.73
#